data_AF-A0A139NSX7-F1
#
_entry.id   AF-A0A139NSX7-F1
#
_cell.length_a   1.000
_cell.length_b   1.000
_cell.length_c   1.000
_cell.angle_alpha   90.00
_cell.angle_beta   90.00
_cell.angle_gamma   90.00
#
_symmetry.space_group_name_H-M   'P 1'
#
loop_
_entity.id
_entity.type
_entity.pdbx_description
1 polymer ?
#
loop_
_entity_poly.entity_id
_entity_poly.type
_entity_poly.pdbx_seq_one_letter_code
_entity_poly.pdbx_strand_id
1 'polypeptide(L)'
;MKTTDKNKKNSNSTSIGKLAVMAGATFAATTGMVAQADDINAVTPESNSPVAESEQVTQGQVEEAIRYADKTQEAVDQQGKVVDQAQQDLTDAQKEVEHSKVALDAAETNAGQTTPEDIESLSKNLESQEAQLTVAKAELERKQTEFQAKETETRSQTAIVKKKEEEEVAVQAEINQAKGKLAQSEEPVREDEIAKAEKKKQAADERVTKAQAAVAQAQRDVKEAKANDQKNQEYLETVTKARNTALDQVKQAQTAVDKDAKSSTAYQTVNHIQVDAAYVKSLKAYAQSRGSNGNFNASSLLVRNKYIVEKGDNRQVGNWSSLSQEVKEELNSFALSLVNEVRQSFGYKSAVLTQGMIQFSTDVASNYERKNKAGFHHHETDSIQAAAEKNGLKTTSKASNLGYEDLNMYPYNVSTVGGLKNAIYGSLTSLLFNDKALSGSWDHAVSLAGLTNLRWTGVDYPVDQTYLGVSISTVGGSSSIHFMKVEGSNNIQNQKFNKTLVKASTKAGVNQALVTKLQQAKTTLANAETTLKAARAVQSKSPQAQKVLQSALLDLQIGLNDLKAAQYDVEQARASVAQQRTLRATNQKEARSALENAQKRLTSLHEEVLSQNKVLQDLKSQLSQAQTNYNEANSAYQTTVRSIALLKAEIANAENSPVLLEMARKRAKDAEVDLSVKKAALIVQQLHLDELTAKNESAQAEKARLVAAFKAVIPAVTTPNHTSDSKKSDTVANFVKPVETTSETRQTEQPIAEQTPSFSTEGFEGQDVVSLQADQQTEKNTQVLSVNLELDRALIPAPSRSSASAFQEEDGNEVLVSSTHQDDRQIAETSSDIVMKESSSEQVATPKETTQEDSSQEQPTDQAGLLASGVIAGATILGLAGLAVNKKKGDDL
;
A
#
# COMPACT_ATOMS: atom_id res chain seq x y z
N MET A 1 26.71 9.51 25.57
CA MET A 1 26.22 10.39 26.66
C MET A 1 27.24 10.42 27.79
N LYS A 2 27.30 11.50 28.58
CA LYS A 2 27.97 11.57 29.89
C LYS A 2 26.90 11.75 30.95
N THR A 3 27.04 11.08 32.11
CA THR A 3 26.77 11.60 33.48
C THR A 3 26.77 10.46 34.50
N THR A 4 27.63 10.57 35.52
CA THR A 4 27.24 10.49 36.94
C THR A 4 28.38 11.08 37.78
N ASP A 5 28.08 11.47 39.02
CA ASP A 5 28.82 12.53 39.71
C ASP A 5 29.57 12.08 40.97
N LYS A 6 30.37 13.01 41.50
CA LYS A 6 31.17 12.87 42.72
C LYS A 6 30.28 12.84 43.95
N ASN A 7 30.75 12.22 45.02
CA ASN A 7 30.40 12.66 46.37
C ASN A 7 31.63 12.64 47.28
N LYS A 8 31.71 13.55 48.26
CA LYS A 8 32.96 13.86 48.97
C LYS A 8 32.69 14.43 50.36
N LYS A 9 33.16 13.72 51.39
CA LYS A 9 33.32 14.12 52.81
C LYS A 9 32.12 14.81 53.48
N ASN A 10 31.77 14.34 54.67
CA ASN A 10 31.74 15.28 55.78
C ASN A 10 32.27 14.65 57.07
N SER A 11 32.69 15.49 58.01
CA SER A 11 33.28 15.11 59.30
C SER A 11 32.67 15.98 60.38
N ASN A 12 32.42 15.43 61.58
CA ASN A 12 32.18 16.26 62.75
C ASN A 12 32.68 15.61 64.04
N SER A 13 33.06 16.45 64.98
CA SER A 13 33.40 16.14 66.37
C SER A 13 32.44 16.89 67.28
N THR A 14 32.19 16.41 68.50
CA THR A 14 32.23 17.22 69.75
C THR A 14 31.91 16.35 70.99
N SER A 15 32.96 16.08 71.77
CA SER A 15 33.14 16.23 73.23
C SER A 15 31.97 16.24 74.25
N ILE A 16 32.37 15.99 75.51
CA ILE A 16 31.75 16.27 76.83
C ILE A 16 30.91 15.15 77.47
N GLY A 17 31.39 14.68 78.63
CA GLY A 17 30.67 13.87 79.60
C GLY A 17 31.50 13.62 80.86
N LYS A 18 31.36 14.47 81.91
CA LYS A 18 31.99 14.27 83.23
C LYS A 18 31.01 13.60 84.19
N LEU A 19 31.48 12.69 85.05
CA LEU A 19 30.96 12.54 86.41
C LEU A 19 32.01 11.88 87.33
N ALA A 20 31.97 12.18 88.63
CA ALA A 20 32.87 11.61 89.64
C ALA A 20 32.22 11.60 91.03
N VAL A 21 32.28 10.46 91.73
CA VAL A 21 31.75 10.19 93.09
C VAL A 21 32.54 8.98 93.65
N MET A 22 32.71 8.71 94.96
CA MET A 22 33.15 9.49 96.14
C MET A 22 33.35 8.49 97.32
N ALA A 23 33.85 8.94 98.48
CA ALA A 23 34.11 8.19 99.73
C ALA A 23 35.30 7.17 99.67
N GLY A 24 35.98 6.82 100.77
CA GLY A 24 35.82 7.19 102.19
C GLY A 24 35.60 5.93 103.08
N ALA A 25 36.05 5.86 104.34
CA ALA A 25 36.80 6.80 105.17
C ALA A 25 37.57 6.09 106.31
N THR A 26 38.20 6.86 107.20
CA THR A 26 38.97 6.46 108.39
C THR A 26 38.18 5.80 109.53
N PHE A 27 38.86 5.01 110.36
CA PHE A 27 38.70 5.07 111.83
C PHE A 27 40.07 4.79 112.53
N ALA A 28 40.21 5.05 113.84
CA ALA A 28 41.50 4.96 114.53
C ALA A 28 41.43 4.79 116.07
N ALA A 29 42.57 4.36 116.64
CA ALA A 29 43.03 4.48 118.05
C ALA A 29 42.41 3.59 119.15
N THR A 30 43.29 3.15 120.07
CA THR A 30 43.25 3.16 121.58
C THR A 30 44.43 2.28 122.07
N THR A 31 45.40 2.71 122.90
CA THR A 31 45.40 3.02 124.36
C THR A 31 44.84 1.91 125.25
N GLY A 32 45.46 1.51 126.37
CA GLY A 32 46.69 1.98 127.05
C GLY A 32 46.72 1.48 128.51
N MET A 33 47.61 2.05 129.36
CA MET A 33 47.76 1.77 130.81
C MET A 33 48.33 0.36 131.13
N VAL A 34 49.30 0.12 132.03
CA VAL A 34 49.85 0.80 133.23
C VAL A 34 48.92 0.80 134.44
N ALA A 35 49.25 -0.03 135.44
CA ALA A 35 48.74 0.05 136.81
C ALA A 35 49.92 0.03 137.79
N GLN A 36 49.92 0.94 138.76
CA GLN A 36 50.75 0.85 139.96
C GLN A 36 50.01 0.04 141.04
N ALA A 37 50.75 -0.40 142.06
CA ALA A 37 50.19 -0.74 143.35
C ALA A 37 50.83 0.21 144.39
N ASP A 38 50.00 0.91 145.17
CA ASP A 38 50.43 1.83 146.22
C ASP A 38 50.79 1.11 147.53
N ASP A 39 51.64 1.77 148.32
CA ASP A 39 51.99 1.39 149.68
C ASP A 39 50.79 1.39 150.64
N ILE A 40 50.69 0.37 151.52
CA ILE A 40 50.04 0.50 152.82
C ILE A 40 50.90 -0.14 153.90
N ASN A 41 51.34 0.69 154.86
CA ASN A 41 52.04 0.30 156.09
C ASN A 41 51.27 -0.76 156.90
N ALA A 42 52.03 -1.67 157.52
CA ALA A 42 51.59 -2.39 158.72
C ALA A 42 52.61 -2.11 159.84
N VAL A 43 52.14 -1.54 160.96
CA VAL A 43 52.96 -1.38 162.18
C VAL A 43 52.85 -2.65 163.02
N THR A 44 53.92 -3.01 163.70
CA THR A 44 54.07 -4.21 164.52
C THR A 44 53.17 -4.24 165.77
N PRO A 45 52.97 -5.43 166.33
CA PRO A 45 53.16 -5.61 167.77
C PRO A 45 54.16 -6.71 168.11
N GLU A 46 54.77 -6.62 169.29
CA GLU A 46 55.72 -7.62 169.82
C GLU A 46 55.00 -8.86 170.37
N SER A 47 55.63 -10.03 170.28
CA SER A 47 55.17 -11.27 170.92
C SER A 47 56.03 -11.61 172.13
N ASN A 48 55.65 -11.11 173.31
CA ASN A 48 56.26 -11.51 174.58
C ASN A 48 55.74 -12.87 175.07
N SER A 49 56.60 -13.66 175.71
CA SER A 49 56.25 -14.99 176.24
C SER A 49 55.54 -14.89 177.61
N PRO A 50 54.45 -15.65 177.87
CA PRO A 50 53.69 -15.52 179.11
C PRO A 50 53.97 -16.60 180.18
N VAL A 51 54.52 -16.19 181.33
CA VAL A 51 54.35 -16.77 182.69
C VAL A 51 54.61 -15.61 183.68
N ALA A 52 53.71 -15.19 184.58
CA ALA A 52 52.38 -15.66 184.97
C ALA A 52 51.41 -14.48 185.31
N GLU A 53 50.19 -14.82 185.75
CA GLU A 53 49.17 -13.96 186.39
C GLU A 53 48.40 -12.92 185.52
N SER A 54 47.35 -13.44 184.85
CA SER A 54 45.96 -12.90 184.88
C SER A 54 45.61 -11.52 184.28
N GLU A 55 45.12 -11.51 183.02
CA GLU A 55 43.90 -10.77 182.59
C GLU A 55 43.33 -11.34 181.26
N GLN A 56 42.19 -10.86 180.73
CA GLN A 56 41.32 -11.60 179.78
C GLN A 56 41.23 -11.07 178.32
N VAL A 57 40.83 -11.95 177.38
CA VAL A 57 40.80 -11.74 175.89
C VAL A 57 39.44 -11.20 175.38
N THR A 58 39.42 -10.49 174.25
CA THR A 58 38.23 -9.79 173.71
C THR A 58 37.78 -10.23 172.30
N GLN A 59 36.54 -9.90 171.92
CA GLN A 59 35.89 -10.35 170.67
C GLN A 59 36.54 -9.77 169.39
N GLY A 60 36.92 -8.48 169.39
CA GLY A 60 37.32 -7.77 168.16
C GLY A 60 38.54 -8.39 167.45
N GLN A 61 39.45 -8.98 168.24
CA GLN A 61 40.66 -9.66 167.75
C GLN A 61 40.34 -10.92 166.92
N VAL A 62 39.17 -11.53 167.13
CA VAL A 62 38.72 -12.72 166.38
C VAL A 62 38.21 -12.33 164.98
N GLU A 63 37.41 -11.26 164.90
CA GLU A 63 36.80 -10.82 163.64
C GLU A 63 37.82 -10.27 162.64
N GLU A 64 38.89 -9.64 163.12
CA GLU A 64 39.97 -9.12 162.29
C GLU A 64 40.80 -10.24 161.63
N ALA A 65 41.11 -11.30 162.39
CA ALA A 65 41.81 -12.46 161.86
C ALA A 65 40.97 -13.24 160.82
N ILE A 66 39.63 -13.26 160.99
CA ILE A 66 38.71 -13.80 159.96
C ILE A 66 38.83 -12.97 158.67
N ARG A 67 38.66 -11.64 158.75
CA ARG A 67 38.74 -10.74 157.58
C ARG A 67 40.09 -10.81 156.86
N TYR A 68 41.20 -10.94 157.60
CA TYR A 68 42.53 -11.04 157.01
C TYR A 68 42.71 -12.34 156.22
N ALA A 69 42.31 -13.48 156.77
CA ALA A 69 42.44 -14.77 156.10
C ALA A 69 41.51 -14.91 154.87
N ASP A 70 40.30 -14.34 154.95
CA ASP A 70 39.36 -14.37 153.83
C ASP A 70 39.86 -13.46 152.68
N LYS A 71 40.49 -12.32 153.00
CA LYS A 71 41.16 -11.45 152.01
C LYS A 71 42.39 -12.12 151.37
N THR A 72 43.16 -12.91 152.12
CA THR A 72 44.29 -13.66 151.54
C THR A 72 43.84 -14.84 150.68
N GLN A 73 42.72 -15.48 150.99
CA GLN A 73 42.08 -16.46 150.10
C GLN A 73 41.64 -15.80 148.79
N GLU A 74 40.97 -14.64 148.87
CA GLU A 74 40.53 -13.92 147.66
C GLU A 74 41.71 -13.48 146.77
N ALA A 75 42.86 -13.13 147.36
CA ALA A 75 44.08 -12.85 146.61
C ALA A 75 44.65 -14.10 145.89
N VAL A 76 44.61 -15.28 146.53
CA VAL A 76 44.98 -16.56 145.90
C VAL A 76 44.03 -16.90 144.75
N ASP A 77 42.72 -16.77 144.96
CA ASP A 77 41.68 -17.06 143.96
C ASP A 77 41.73 -16.09 142.75
N GLN A 78 42.21 -14.86 142.94
CA GLN A 78 42.47 -13.90 141.87
C GLN A 78 43.77 -14.24 141.13
N GLN A 79 44.86 -14.52 141.84
CA GLN A 79 46.14 -14.90 141.21
C GLN A 79 46.05 -16.24 140.46
N GLY A 80 45.22 -17.19 140.91
CA GLY A 80 44.93 -18.43 140.20
C GLY A 80 44.41 -18.18 138.78
N LYS A 81 43.46 -17.24 138.62
CA LYS A 81 42.94 -16.84 137.29
C LYS A 81 44.00 -16.15 136.42
N VAL A 82 44.97 -15.47 137.03
CA VAL A 82 46.12 -14.89 136.31
C VAL A 82 47.07 -15.98 135.81
N VAL A 83 47.26 -17.05 136.58
CA VAL A 83 48.01 -18.25 136.15
C VAL A 83 47.27 -19.00 135.05
N ASP A 84 45.95 -19.22 135.17
CA ASP A 84 45.13 -19.85 134.12
C ASP A 84 45.20 -19.06 132.80
N GLN A 85 45.09 -17.72 132.86
CA GLN A 85 45.23 -16.86 131.68
C GLN A 85 46.65 -16.95 131.09
N ALA A 86 47.71 -16.93 131.91
CA ALA A 86 49.08 -17.09 131.44
C ALA A 86 49.34 -18.47 130.81
N GLN A 87 48.65 -19.50 131.29
CA GLN A 87 48.69 -20.87 130.75
C GLN A 87 47.91 -20.98 129.41
N GLN A 88 46.83 -20.22 129.24
CA GLN A 88 46.12 -20.10 127.97
C GLN A 88 46.91 -19.28 126.94
N ASP A 89 47.44 -18.12 127.33
CA ASP A 89 48.35 -17.29 126.51
C ASP A 89 49.52 -18.12 125.96
N LEU A 90 50.14 -18.95 126.82
CA LEU A 90 51.19 -19.89 126.43
C LEU A 90 50.70 -20.92 125.40
N THR A 91 49.47 -21.41 125.55
CA THR A 91 48.88 -22.42 124.66
C THR A 91 48.56 -21.84 123.28
N ASP A 92 48.15 -20.58 123.20
CA ASP A 92 47.88 -19.92 121.92
C ASP A 92 49.18 -19.47 121.21
N ALA A 93 50.20 -19.04 121.96
CA ALA A 93 51.54 -18.80 121.40
C ALA A 93 52.19 -20.08 120.82
N GLN A 94 51.90 -21.26 121.40
CA GLN A 94 52.33 -22.54 120.81
C GLN A 94 51.68 -22.81 119.45
N LYS A 95 50.40 -22.47 119.26
CA LYS A 95 49.69 -22.66 117.98
C LYS A 95 50.21 -21.74 116.89
N GLU A 96 50.51 -20.48 117.20
CA GLU A 96 51.03 -19.53 116.21
C GLU A 96 52.45 -19.91 115.74
N VAL A 97 53.27 -20.52 116.60
CA VAL A 97 54.55 -21.14 116.19
C VAL A 97 54.33 -22.29 115.21
N GLU A 98 53.38 -23.19 115.49
CA GLU A 98 53.08 -24.32 114.61
C GLU A 98 52.54 -23.86 113.24
N HIS A 99 51.56 -22.94 113.24
CA HIS A 99 51.04 -22.33 112.01
C HIS A 99 52.12 -21.59 111.22
N SER A 100 52.99 -20.84 111.89
CA SER A 100 54.07 -20.09 111.21
C SER A 100 55.15 -21.02 110.65
N LYS A 101 55.34 -22.22 111.22
CA LYS A 101 56.23 -23.25 110.66
C LYS A 101 55.63 -23.92 109.43
N VAL A 102 54.34 -24.29 109.45
CA VAL A 102 53.66 -24.79 108.24
C VAL A 102 53.67 -23.76 107.11
N ALA A 103 53.51 -22.46 107.43
CA ALA A 103 53.62 -21.38 106.46
C ALA A 103 55.05 -21.18 105.95
N LEU A 104 56.07 -21.40 106.80
CA LEU A 104 57.48 -21.38 106.41
C LEU A 104 57.81 -22.55 105.49
N ASP A 105 57.49 -23.78 105.86
CA ASP A 105 57.76 -24.99 105.05
C ASP A 105 57.15 -24.89 103.64
N ALA A 106 55.95 -24.31 103.52
CA ALA A 106 55.30 -24.04 102.24
C ALA A 106 56.05 -22.98 101.41
N ALA A 107 56.51 -21.89 102.05
CA ALA A 107 57.31 -20.85 101.37
C ALA A 107 58.71 -21.34 100.99
N GLU A 108 59.32 -22.19 101.82
CA GLU A 108 60.63 -22.80 101.58
C GLU A 108 60.56 -23.87 100.49
N THR A 109 59.43 -24.58 100.36
CA THR A 109 59.12 -25.46 99.21
C THR A 109 59.02 -24.68 97.90
N ASN A 110 58.31 -23.53 97.89
CA ASN A 110 58.20 -22.69 96.70
C ASN A 110 59.52 -21.99 96.33
N ALA A 111 60.33 -21.58 97.31
CA ALA A 111 61.64 -20.97 97.06
C ALA A 111 62.69 -22.01 96.61
N GLY A 112 62.62 -23.24 97.13
CA GLY A 112 63.49 -24.35 96.72
C GLY A 112 63.26 -24.82 95.27
N GLN A 113 62.22 -24.34 94.60
CA GLN A 113 61.93 -24.57 93.18
C GLN A 113 62.29 -23.38 92.28
N THR A 114 63.02 -22.37 92.77
CA THR A 114 63.30 -21.16 92.00
C THR A 114 64.67 -20.57 92.35
N THR A 115 65.69 -20.92 91.56
CA THR A 115 67.02 -20.29 91.64
C THR A 115 67.13 -19.05 90.74
N PRO A 116 68.09 -18.14 90.99
CA PRO A 116 68.42 -17.07 90.04
C PRO A 116 68.77 -17.60 88.64
N GLU A 117 69.42 -18.76 88.57
CA GLU A 117 69.77 -19.47 87.34
C GLU A 117 68.51 -19.96 86.58
N ASP A 118 67.45 -20.39 87.28
CA ASP A 118 66.15 -20.72 86.67
C ASP A 118 65.46 -19.48 86.10
N ILE A 119 65.52 -18.34 86.81
CA ILE A 119 64.97 -17.07 86.32
C ILE A 119 65.76 -16.57 85.09
N GLU A 120 67.09 -16.71 85.07
CA GLU A 120 67.91 -16.40 83.89
C GLU A 120 67.60 -17.34 82.72
N SER A 121 67.35 -18.63 83.00
CA SER A 121 66.94 -19.63 82.01
C SER A 121 65.57 -19.33 81.39
N LEU A 122 64.56 -19.02 82.22
CA LEU A 122 63.23 -18.58 81.78
C LEU A 122 63.31 -17.26 80.99
N SER A 123 64.15 -16.32 81.39
CA SER A 123 64.37 -15.05 80.68
C SER A 123 64.97 -15.27 79.29
N LYS A 124 65.97 -16.14 79.16
CA LYS A 124 66.56 -16.53 77.86
C LYS A 124 65.57 -17.30 76.97
N ASN A 125 64.71 -18.13 77.58
CA ASN A 125 63.62 -18.79 76.87
C ASN A 125 62.60 -17.76 76.35
N LEU A 126 62.25 -16.76 77.16
CA LEU A 126 61.40 -15.64 76.75
C LEU A 126 62.02 -14.84 75.59
N GLU A 127 63.29 -14.44 75.67
CA GLU A 127 64.01 -13.77 74.56
C GLU A 127 63.97 -14.60 73.26
N SER A 128 64.21 -15.91 73.37
CA SER A 128 64.12 -16.85 72.25
C SER A 128 62.71 -16.93 71.67
N GLN A 129 61.68 -16.92 72.50
CA GLN A 129 60.28 -16.93 72.05
C GLN A 129 59.87 -15.59 71.43
N GLU A 130 60.33 -14.45 71.92
CA GLU A 130 60.06 -13.13 71.30
C GLU A 130 60.80 -12.95 69.96
N ALA A 131 61.98 -13.54 69.80
CA ALA A 131 62.63 -13.69 68.51
C ALA A 131 61.82 -14.59 67.56
N GLN A 132 61.34 -15.74 68.04
CA GLN A 132 60.47 -16.64 67.27
C GLN A 132 59.13 -15.99 66.89
N LEU A 133 58.55 -15.14 67.74
CA LEU A 133 57.33 -14.37 67.46
C LEU A 133 57.53 -13.43 66.28
N THR A 134 58.70 -12.80 66.19
CA THR A 134 59.06 -11.91 65.07
C THR A 134 59.14 -12.69 63.76
N VAL A 135 59.72 -13.91 63.78
CA VAL A 135 59.77 -14.81 62.61
C VAL A 135 58.38 -15.31 62.23
N ALA A 136 57.59 -15.78 63.19
CA ALA A 136 56.23 -16.29 62.97
C ALA A 136 55.29 -15.21 62.42
N LYS A 137 55.43 -13.95 62.89
CA LYS A 137 54.70 -12.81 62.36
C LYS A 137 55.09 -12.50 60.91
N ALA A 138 56.39 -12.49 60.60
CA ALA A 138 56.86 -12.23 59.24
C ALA A 138 56.39 -13.31 58.25
N GLU A 139 56.40 -14.59 58.65
CA GLU A 139 55.86 -15.68 57.83
C GLU A 139 54.33 -15.59 57.68
N LEU A 140 53.59 -15.18 58.72
CA LEU A 140 52.15 -14.93 58.64
C LEU A 140 51.82 -13.81 57.63
N GLU A 141 52.50 -12.66 57.71
CA GLU A 141 52.32 -11.55 56.75
C GLU A 141 52.70 -11.96 55.32
N ARG A 142 53.76 -12.78 55.16
CA ARG A 142 54.16 -13.34 53.87
C ARG A 142 53.11 -14.30 53.31
N LYS A 143 52.56 -15.21 54.12
CA LYS A 143 51.51 -16.16 53.72
C LYS A 143 50.17 -15.49 53.45
N GLN A 144 49.83 -14.42 54.18
CA GLN A 144 48.66 -13.60 53.88
C GLN A 144 48.78 -12.96 52.48
N THR A 145 49.96 -12.46 52.15
CA THR A 145 50.27 -11.88 50.83
C THR A 145 50.24 -12.96 49.72
N GLU A 146 50.83 -14.14 49.98
CA GLU A 146 50.80 -15.31 49.08
C GLU A 146 49.37 -15.74 48.75
N PHE A 147 48.49 -15.79 49.76
CA PHE A 147 47.06 -16.10 49.61
C PHE A 147 46.28 -15.03 48.82
N GLN A 148 46.42 -13.75 49.18
CA GLN A 148 45.73 -12.64 48.49
C GLN A 148 46.14 -12.50 47.01
N ALA A 149 47.40 -12.78 46.69
CA ALA A 149 47.87 -12.85 45.31
C ALA A 149 47.16 -13.99 44.54
N LYS A 150 47.08 -15.19 45.11
CA LYS A 150 46.40 -16.35 44.49
C LYS A 150 44.89 -16.16 44.37
N GLU A 151 44.25 -15.46 45.30
CA GLU A 151 42.83 -15.08 45.19
C GLU A 151 42.62 -14.15 43.98
N THR A 152 43.50 -13.15 43.84
CA THR A 152 43.46 -12.17 42.74
C THR A 152 43.73 -12.81 41.38
N GLU A 153 44.71 -13.72 41.29
CA GLU A 153 44.97 -14.53 40.09
C GLU A 153 43.76 -15.40 39.72
N THR A 154 43.22 -16.16 40.69
CA THR A 154 42.06 -17.04 40.48
C THR A 154 40.82 -16.26 40.02
N ARG A 155 40.56 -15.10 40.61
CA ARG A 155 39.47 -14.20 40.22
C ARG A 155 39.65 -13.64 38.81
N SER A 156 40.88 -13.27 38.45
CA SER A 156 41.22 -12.76 37.12
C SER A 156 41.05 -13.86 36.05
N GLN A 157 41.55 -15.07 36.33
CA GLN A 157 41.39 -16.22 35.44
C GLN A 157 39.92 -16.64 35.28
N THR A 158 39.11 -16.54 36.34
CA THR A 158 37.66 -16.79 36.27
C THR A 158 36.97 -15.83 35.29
N ALA A 159 37.37 -14.56 35.26
CA ALA A 159 36.84 -13.58 34.31
C ALA A 159 37.31 -13.85 32.86
N ILE A 160 38.54 -14.34 32.66
CA ILE A 160 39.06 -14.75 31.34
C ILE A 160 38.26 -15.94 30.80
N VAL A 161 38.05 -16.98 31.60
CA VAL A 161 37.25 -18.16 31.24
C VAL A 161 35.83 -17.75 30.85
N LYS A 162 35.12 -17.01 31.70
CA LYS A 162 33.73 -16.57 31.44
C LYS A 162 33.62 -15.76 30.15
N LYS A 163 34.57 -14.87 29.86
CA LYS A 163 34.60 -14.09 28.61
C LYS A 163 34.81 -14.99 27.38
N LYS A 164 35.58 -16.07 27.51
CA LYS A 164 35.82 -17.03 26.43
C LYS A 164 34.60 -17.92 26.16
N GLU A 165 33.90 -18.34 27.20
CA GLU A 165 32.61 -19.04 27.11
C GLU A 165 31.53 -18.13 26.46
N GLU A 166 31.52 -16.83 26.77
CA GLU A 166 30.66 -15.83 26.10
C GLU A 166 31.03 -15.62 24.62
N GLU A 167 32.32 -15.61 24.27
CA GLU A 167 32.79 -15.59 22.88
C GLU A 167 32.35 -16.87 22.12
N GLU A 168 32.34 -18.04 22.77
CA GLU A 168 31.95 -19.32 22.16
C GLU A 168 30.46 -19.34 21.76
N VAL A 169 29.59 -18.88 22.68
CA VAL A 169 28.15 -18.71 22.41
C VAL A 169 27.91 -17.72 21.26
N ALA A 170 28.70 -16.64 21.18
CA ALA A 170 28.59 -15.67 20.08
C ALA A 170 28.96 -16.29 18.72
N VAL A 171 30.03 -17.09 18.64
CA VAL A 171 30.40 -17.80 17.40
C VAL A 171 29.35 -18.85 17.02
N GLN A 172 28.74 -19.52 17.99
CA GLN A 172 27.64 -20.45 17.72
C GLN A 172 26.39 -19.73 17.15
N ALA A 173 26.14 -18.48 17.53
CA ALA A 173 25.13 -17.64 16.89
C ALA A 173 25.54 -17.21 15.45
N GLU A 174 26.82 -16.88 15.20
CA GLU A 174 27.32 -16.62 13.84
C GLU A 174 27.11 -17.82 12.90
N ILE A 175 27.39 -19.04 13.37
CA ILE A 175 27.15 -20.30 12.62
C ILE A 175 25.67 -20.45 12.24
N ASN A 176 24.75 -20.14 13.16
CA ASN A 176 23.33 -20.24 12.89
C ASN A 176 22.85 -19.15 11.91
N GLN A 177 23.41 -17.93 11.98
CA GLN A 177 23.16 -16.90 10.99
C GLN A 177 23.70 -17.28 9.59
N ALA A 178 24.88 -17.90 9.53
CA ALA A 178 25.48 -18.36 8.27
C ALA A 178 24.66 -19.50 7.62
N LYS A 179 24.16 -20.46 8.43
CA LYS A 179 23.19 -21.47 7.97
C LYS A 179 21.90 -20.85 7.42
N GLY A 180 21.35 -19.84 8.10
CA GLY A 180 20.15 -19.11 7.65
C GLY A 180 20.37 -18.40 6.31
N LYS A 181 21.51 -17.71 6.14
CA LYS A 181 21.92 -17.09 4.87
C LYS A 181 22.10 -18.12 3.75
N LEU A 182 22.68 -19.28 4.06
CA LEU A 182 22.85 -20.37 3.10
C LEU A 182 21.49 -20.89 2.60
N ALA A 183 20.55 -21.20 3.50
CA ALA A 183 19.20 -21.63 3.14
C ALA A 183 18.46 -20.57 2.28
N GLN A 184 18.54 -19.28 2.65
CA GLN A 184 17.97 -18.19 1.85
C GLN A 184 18.60 -18.08 0.45
N SER A 185 19.87 -18.45 0.30
CA SER A 185 20.54 -18.53 -1.01
C SER A 185 20.23 -19.81 -1.81
N GLU A 186 19.50 -20.76 -1.22
CA GLU A 186 19.08 -22.00 -1.87
C GLU A 186 17.62 -21.95 -2.39
N GLU A 187 16.90 -20.84 -2.20
CA GLU A 187 15.61 -20.51 -2.86
C GLU A 187 15.68 -20.59 -4.41
N PRO A 188 14.58 -20.92 -5.12
CA PRO A 188 14.57 -21.09 -6.57
C PRO A 188 14.61 -19.77 -7.35
N VAL A 189 15.25 -19.79 -8.52
CA VAL A 189 15.27 -18.66 -9.47
C VAL A 189 13.97 -18.63 -10.28
N ARG A 190 13.44 -17.45 -10.59
CA ARG A 190 12.19 -17.30 -11.37
C ARG A 190 12.41 -17.47 -12.88
N GLU A 191 12.47 -18.73 -13.31
CA GLU A 191 12.65 -19.08 -14.73
C GLU A 191 11.35 -18.96 -15.56
N ASP A 192 10.20 -18.76 -14.91
CA ASP A 192 8.89 -18.57 -15.55
C ASP A 192 8.81 -17.24 -16.33
N GLU A 193 9.64 -16.25 -15.98
CA GLU A 193 9.78 -14.98 -16.71
C GLU A 193 10.21 -15.24 -18.18
N ILE A 194 11.11 -16.20 -18.43
CA ILE A 194 11.54 -16.58 -19.79
C ILE A 194 10.40 -17.28 -20.54
N ALA A 195 9.71 -18.24 -19.90
CA ALA A 195 8.62 -18.98 -20.53
C ALA A 195 7.45 -18.07 -20.94
N LYS A 196 7.18 -17.03 -20.14
CA LYS A 196 6.20 -15.97 -20.48
C LYS A 196 6.64 -15.15 -21.70
N ALA A 197 7.91 -14.77 -21.79
CA ALA A 197 8.45 -14.01 -22.91
C ALA A 197 8.46 -14.82 -24.22
N GLU A 198 8.91 -16.08 -24.19
CA GLU A 198 8.91 -16.97 -25.37
C GLU A 198 7.48 -17.19 -25.89
N LYS A 199 6.49 -17.30 -25.01
CA LYS A 199 5.07 -17.39 -25.40
C LYS A 199 4.55 -16.12 -26.08
N LYS A 200 5.00 -14.92 -25.68
CA LYS A 200 4.71 -13.67 -26.43
C LYS A 200 5.35 -13.72 -27.82
N LYS A 201 6.61 -14.14 -27.90
CA LYS A 201 7.35 -14.24 -29.17
C LYS A 201 6.65 -15.18 -30.16
N GLN A 202 6.22 -16.36 -29.70
CA GLN A 202 5.48 -17.32 -30.53
C GLN A 202 4.17 -16.72 -31.06
N ALA A 203 3.41 -15.99 -30.23
CA ALA A 203 2.18 -15.33 -30.68
C ALA A 203 2.45 -14.21 -31.72
N ALA A 204 3.60 -13.54 -31.62
CA ALA A 204 4.02 -12.53 -32.60
C ALA A 204 4.52 -13.15 -33.93
N ASP A 205 5.28 -14.26 -33.88
CA ASP A 205 5.65 -15.06 -35.06
C ASP A 205 4.40 -15.57 -35.81
N GLU A 206 3.37 -16.01 -35.07
CA GLU A 206 2.07 -16.35 -35.65
C GLU A 206 1.36 -15.15 -36.29
N ARG A 207 1.40 -13.96 -35.66
CA ARG A 207 0.82 -12.73 -36.22
C ARG A 207 1.50 -12.35 -37.53
N VAL A 208 2.83 -12.37 -37.58
CA VAL A 208 3.62 -12.10 -38.80
C VAL A 208 3.22 -13.09 -39.90
N THR A 209 3.17 -14.38 -39.60
CA THR A 209 2.80 -15.43 -40.55
C THR A 209 1.40 -15.23 -41.14
N LYS A 210 0.41 -14.91 -40.30
CA LYS A 210 -0.97 -14.61 -40.72
C LYS A 210 -1.05 -13.33 -41.58
N ALA A 211 -0.29 -12.29 -41.23
CA ALA A 211 -0.23 -11.05 -41.99
C ALA A 211 0.47 -11.22 -43.35
N GLN A 212 1.56 -12.00 -43.43
CA GLN A 212 2.22 -12.35 -44.71
C GLN A 212 1.25 -13.08 -45.66
N ALA A 213 0.47 -14.03 -45.14
CA ALA A 213 -0.56 -14.72 -45.93
C ALA A 213 -1.66 -13.76 -46.43
N ALA A 214 -2.09 -12.81 -45.59
CA ALA A 214 -3.06 -11.78 -45.98
C ALA A 214 -2.53 -10.83 -47.07
N VAL A 215 -1.26 -10.39 -46.98
CA VAL A 215 -0.60 -9.60 -48.04
C VAL A 215 -0.55 -10.40 -49.35
N ALA A 216 -0.16 -11.67 -49.29
CA ALA A 216 -0.09 -12.52 -50.47
C ALA A 216 -1.47 -12.77 -51.12
N GLN A 217 -2.56 -12.80 -50.34
CA GLN A 217 -3.92 -12.84 -50.88
C GLN A 217 -4.32 -11.51 -51.50
N ALA A 218 -4.14 -10.38 -50.79
CA ALA A 218 -4.51 -9.06 -51.30
C ALA A 218 -3.77 -8.68 -52.59
N GLN A 219 -2.52 -9.15 -52.77
CA GLN A 219 -1.79 -9.04 -54.03
C GLN A 219 -2.45 -9.81 -55.19
N ARG A 220 -3.02 -11.00 -54.93
CA ARG A 220 -3.82 -11.75 -55.91
C ARG A 220 -5.12 -11.01 -56.24
N ASP A 221 -5.82 -10.52 -55.22
CA ASP A 221 -7.09 -9.79 -55.37
C ASP A 221 -6.91 -8.51 -56.21
N VAL A 222 -5.82 -7.75 -55.99
CA VAL A 222 -5.47 -6.59 -56.81
C VAL A 222 -5.18 -6.97 -58.27
N LYS A 223 -4.54 -8.12 -58.51
CA LYS A 223 -4.27 -8.61 -59.87
C LYS A 223 -5.56 -9.02 -60.58
N GLU A 224 -6.46 -9.71 -59.89
CA GLU A 224 -7.76 -10.12 -60.46
C GLU A 224 -8.68 -8.91 -60.71
N ALA A 225 -8.77 -7.98 -59.75
CA ALA A 225 -9.55 -6.76 -59.88
C ALA A 225 -9.13 -5.93 -61.11
N LYS A 226 -7.81 -5.77 -61.34
CA LYS A 226 -7.29 -5.10 -62.55
C LYS A 226 -7.68 -5.83 -63.85
N ALA A 227 -7.60 -7.16 -63.87
CA ALA A 227 -7.97 -7.95 -65.06
C ALA A 227 -9.49 -7.89 -65.35
N ASN A 228 -10.32 -7.85 -64.31
CA ASN A 228 -11.77 -7.67 -64.45
C ASN A 228 -12.13 -6.24 -64.89
N ASP A 229 -11.47 -5.22 -64.35
CA ASP A 229 -11.66 -3.83 -64.75
C ASP A 229 -11.27 -3.59 -66.23
N GLN A 230 -10.19 -4.24 -66.72
CA GLN A 230 -9.82 -4.22 -68.14
C GLN A 230 -10.91 -4.84 -69.03
N LYS A 231 -11.42 -6.04 -68.68
CA LYS A 231 -12.51 -6.69 -69.43
C LYS A 231 -13.78 -5.83 -69.48
N ASN A 232 -14.09 -5.13 -68.39
CA ASN A 232 -15.22 -4.19 -68.33
C ASN A 232 -15.02 -3.01 -69.30
N GLN A 233 -13.79 -2.50 -69.46
CA GLN A 233 -13.47 -1.46 -70.44
C GLN A 233 -13.62 -1.97 -71.88
N GLU A 234 -13.06 -3.13 -72.21
CA GLU A 234 -13.17 -3.76 -73.55
C GLU A 234 -14.65 -4.02 -73.93
N TYR A 235 -15.46 -4.44 -72.95
CA TYR A 235 -16.91 -4.59 -73.11
C TYR A 235 -17.61 -3.23 -73.31
N LEU A 236 -17.25 -2.21 -72.53
CA LEU A 236 -17.82 -0.86 -72.64
C LEU A 236 -17.56 -0.22 -74.00
N GLU A 237 -16.36 -0.39 -74.56
CA GLU A 237 -16.01 0.03 -75.93
C GLU A 237 -16.86 -0.73 -76.97
N THR A 238 -17.01 -2.04 -76.80
CA THR A 238 -17.82 -2.91 -77.67
C THR A 238 -19.29 -2.48 -77.72
N VAL A 239 -19.93 -2.27 -76.56
CA VAL A 239 -21.34 -1.83 -76.53
C VAL A 239 -21.53 -0.38 -76.96
N THR A 240 -20.53 0.48 -76.74
CA THR A 240 -20.54 1.86 -77.28
C THR A 240 -20.50 1.85 -78.81
N LYS A 241 -19.68 0.99 -79.42
CA LYS A 241 -19.63 0.79 -80.88
C LYS A 241 -20.96 0.28 -81.42
N ALA A 242 -21.57 -0.73 -80.77
CA ALA A 242 -22.88 -1.25 -81.14
C ALA A 242 -23.99 -0.18 -81.08
N ARG A 243 -24.02 0.65 -80.03
CA ARG A 243 -24.94 1.78 -79.90
C ARG A 243 -24.77 2.78 -81.04
N ASN A 244 -23.53 3.13 -81.39
CA ASN A 244 -23.25 4.05 -82.50
C ASN A 244 -23.76 3.48 -83.84
N THR A 245 -23.52 2.19 -84.12
CA THR A 245 -24.06 1.52 -85.32
C THR A 245 -25.59 1.52 -85.36
N ALA A 246 -26.27 1.26 -84.24
CA ALA A 246 -27.73 1.32 -84.17
C ALA A 246 -28.26 2.75 -84.40
N LEU A 247 -27.57 3.78 -83.89
CA LEU A 247 -27.90 5.18 -84.12
C LEU A 247 -27.76 5.56 -85.61
N ASP A 248 -26.74 5.08 -86.30
CA ASP A 248 -26.56 5.32 -87.73
C ASP A 248 -27.58 4.57 -88.60
N GLN A 249 -28.01 3.37 -88.19
CA GLN A 249 -29.15 2.67 -88.80
C GLN A 249 -30.45 3.49 -88.69
N VAL A 250 -30.71 4.14 -87.55
CA VAL A 250 -31.86 5.05 -87.39
C VAL A 250 -31.78 6.23 -88.35
N LYS A 251 -30.61 6.89 -88.48
CA LYS A 251 -30.41 8.01 -89.43
C LYS A 251 -30.67 7.58 -90.88
N GLN A 252 -30.13 6.42 -91.28
CA GLN A 252 -30.31 5.87 -92.64
C GLN A 252 -31.77 5.53 -92.91
N ALA A 253 -32.45 4.86 -91.99
CA ALA A 253 -33.86 4.51 -92.13
C ALA A 253 -34.78 5.74 -92.17
N GLN A 254 -34.51 6.77 -91.37
CA GLN A 254 -35.24 8.03 -91.41
C GLN A 254 -35.05 8.74 -92.76
N THR A 255 -33.79 8.83 -93.23
CA THR A 255 -33.47 9.43 -94.55
C THR A 255 -34.19 8.71 -95.70
N ALA A 256 -34.35 7.38 -95.61
CA ALA A 256 -35.10 6.60 -96.60
C ALA A 256 -36.60 6.93 -96.60
N VAL A 257 -37.23 7.00 -95.43
CA VAL A 257 -38.65 7.42 -95.27
C VAL A 257 -38.85 8.85 -95.80
N ASP A 258 -37.96 9.77 -95.42
CA ASP A 258 -38.03 11.19 -95.80
C ASP A 258 -37.82 11.43 -97.30
N LYS A 259 -37.13 10.52 -97.99
CA LYS A 259 -36.94 10.55 -99.45
C LYS A 259 -38.16 9.98 -100.18
N ASP A 260 -38.63 8.81 -99.77
CA ASP A 260 -39.78 8.11 -100.34
C ASP A 260 -41.04 9.00 -100.30
N ALA A 261 -41.32 9.60 -99.14
CA ALA A 261 -42.44 10.51 -98.91
C ALA A 261 -42.43 11.78 -99.78
N LYS A 262 -41.28 12.16 -100.36
CA LYS A 262 -41.13 13.30 -101.30
C LYS A 262 -41.21 12.90 -102.77
N SER A 263 -41.11 11.60 -103.07
CA SER A 263 -41.13 11.06 -104.45
C SER A 263 -42.47 10.47 -104.88
N SER A 264 -43.44 10.33 -103.97
CA SER A 264 -44.74 9.74 -104.25
C SER A 264 -45.60 10.61 -105.18
N THR A 265 -46.33 10.01 -106.13
CA THR A 265 -47.26 10.73 -107.03
C THR A 265 -48.42 11.40 -106.30
N ALA A 266 -48.77 10.93 -105.09
CA ALA A 266 -49.70 11.62 -104.21
C ALA A 266 -49.21 13.03 -103.82
N TYR A 267 -47.89 13.21 -103.64
CA TYR A 267 -47.28 14.50 -103.29
C TYR A 267 -47.43 15.56 -104.41
N GLN A 268 -47.79 15.14 -105.62
CA GLN A 268 -48.03 16.03 -106.77
C GLN A 268 -49.53 16.27 -107.04
N THR A 269 -50.42 15.65 -106.24
CA THR A 269 -51.88 15.61 -106.52
C THR A 269 -52.77 15.92 -105.31
N VAL A 270 -52.21 16.08 -104.11
CA VAL A 270 -52.91 16.62 -102.93
C VAL A 270 -52.38 18.00 -102.57
N ASN A 271 -53.13 18.73 -101.74
CA ASN A 271 -52.75 20.06 -101.27
C ASN A 271 -51.51 20.04 -100.35
N HIS A 272 -50.61 21.01 -100.54
CA HIS A 272 -49.37 21.18 -99.76
C HIS A 272 -49.08 22.65 -99.46
N ILE A 273 -48.35 22.93 -98.38
CA ILE A 273 -47.79 24.27 -98.11
C ILE A 273 -46.27 24.23 -98.16
N GLN A 274 -45.71 24.76 -99.23
CA GLN A 274 -44.27 24.93 -99.42
C GLN A 274 -43.81 26.25 -98.78
N VAL A 275 -42.77 26.17 -97.96
CA VAL A 275 -41.99 27.33 -97.49
C VAL A 275 -40.54 27.19 -97.98
N ASP A 276 -39.84 28.30 -98.18
CA ASP A 276 -38.42 28.29 -98.53
C ASP A 276 -37.53 28.72 -97.34
N ALA A 277 -36.24 28.39 -97.44
CA ALA A 277 -35.27 28.66 -96.38
C ALA A 277 -35.09 30.16 -96.06
N ALA A 278 -35.41 31.06 -97.01
CA ALA A 278 -35.35 32.49 -96.79
C ALA A 278 -36.52 32.97 -95.91
N TYR A 279 -37.74 32.48 -96.17
CA TYR A 279 -38.90 32.71 -95.29
C TYR A 279 -38.72 32.07 -93.91
N VAL A 280 -38.22 30.83 -93.85
CA VAL A 280 -37.92 30.16 -92.55
C VAL A 280 -36.92 31.00 -91.74
N LYS A 281 -35.83 31.48 -92.35
CA LYS A 281 -34.86 32.37 -91.69
C LYS A 281 -35.48 33.70 -91.25
N SER A 282 -36.28 34.34 -92.10
CA SER A 282 -36.90 35.64 -91.82
C SER A 282 -37.92 35.56 -90.69
N LEU A 283 -38.80 34.55 -90.68
CA LEU A 283 -39.81 34.39 -89.62
C LEU A 283 -39.16 33.95 -88.29
N LYS A 284 -38.10 33.13 -88.31
CA LYS A 284 -37.28 32.87 -87.10
C LYS A 284 -36.61 34.16 -86.58
N ALA A 285 -36.10 35.02 -87.46
CA ALA A 285 -35.52 36.31 -87.06
C ALA A 285 -36.57 37.31 -86.52
N TYR A 286 -37.80 37.29 -87.04
CA TYR A 286 -38.94 38.04 -86.50
C TYR A 286 -39.31 37.57 -85.08
N ALA A 287 -39.45 36.25 -84.89
CA ALA A 287 -39.70 35.66 -83.57
C ALA A 287 -38.57 35.99 -82.58
N GLN A 288 -37.32 35.74 -82.94
CA GLN A 288 -36.14 35.98 -82.09
C GLN A 288 -36.00 37.46 -81.67
N SER A 289 -36.37 38.40 -82.55
CA SER A 289 -36.40 39.85 -82.28
C SER A 289 -37.70 40.33 -81.62
N ARG A 290 -38.53 39.39 -81.14
CA ARG A 290 -39.80 39.62 -80.43
C ARG A 290 -40.74 40.58 -81.18
N GLY A 291 -40.74 40.49 -82.51
CA GLY A 291 -41.57 41.28 -83.42
C GLY A 291 -40.86 42.44 -84.13
N SER A 292 -39.62 42.79 -83.76
CA SER A 292 -38.96 44.00 -84.29
C SER A 292 -38.56 43.88 -85.77
N ASN A 293 -38.07 42.72 -86.21
CA ASN A 293 -37.59 42.50 -87.60
C ASN A 293 -38.74 42.19 -88.58
N GLY A 294 -39.81 43.00 -88.56
CA GLY A 294 -41.11 42.70 -89.19
C GLY A 294 -41.29 43.03 -90.68
N ASN A 295 -40.23 43.43 -91.39
CA ASN A 295 -40.30 43.84 -92.80
C ASN A 295 -39.51 42.87 -93.70
N PHE A 296 -40.14 41.73 -94.02
CA PHE A 296 -39.73 40.82 -95.09
C PHE A 296 -40.95 40.53 -96.00
N ASN A 297 -40.71 40.15 -97.25
CA ASN A 297 -41.77 39.95 -98.24
C ASN A 297 -42.02 38.45 -98.49
N ALA A 298 -43.23 37.98 -98.18
CA ALA A 298 -43.65 36.59 -98.42
C ALA A 298 -44.64 36.43 -99.60
N SER A 299 -44.94 37.48 -100.37
CA SER A 299 -45.92 37.44 -101.47
C SER A 299 -45.57 36.41 -102.55
N SER A 300 -44.28 36.09 -102.75
CA SER A 300 -43.86 35.04 -103.68
C SER A 300 -44.23 33.63 -103.22
N LEU A 301 -44.44 33.41 -101.91
CA LEU A 301 -44.97 32.16 -101.36
C LEU A 301 -46.49 32.11 -101.44
N LEU A 302 -47.18 33.24 -101.25
CA LEU A 302 -48.62 33.35 -101.48
C LEU A 302 -48.99 33.02 -102.94
N VAL A 303 -48.19 33.48 -103.91
CA VAL A 303 -48.40 33.19 -105.34
C VAL A 303 -48.05 31.73 -105.71
N ARG A 304 -47.10 31.09 -105.01
CA ARG A 304 -46.70 29.69 -105.24
C ARG A 304 -47.68 28.68 -104.65
N ASN A 305 -48.21 28.95 -103.45
CA ASN A 305 -49.09 28.04 -102.73
C ASN A 305 -50.55 28.26 -103.15
N LYS A 306 -51.02 27.46 -104.11
CA LYS A 306 -52.38 27.50 -104.66
C LYS A 306 -53.14 26.22 -104.34
N TYR A 307 -54.42 26.36 -104.00
CA TYR A 307 -55.31 25.23 -103.75
C TYR A 307 -55.47 24.36 -105.01
N ILE A 308 -55.33 23.05 -104.84
CA ILE A 308 -55.55 22.01 -105.84
C ILE A 308 -56.95 21.45 -105.62
N VAL A 309 -57.78 21.43 -106.67
CA VAL A 309 -59.16 20.92 -106.60
C VAL A 309 -59.15 19.40 -106.60
N GLU A 310 -59.43 18.81 -105.43
CA GLU A 310 -59.49 17.35 -105.22
C GLU A 310 -60.75 16.74 -105.88
N LYS A 311 -60.56 15.71 -106.72
CA LYS A 311 -61.66 15.01 -107.43
C LYS A 311 -62.47 14.13 -106.46
N GLY A 312 -63.54 14.68 -105.91
CA GLY A 312 -64.50 13.96 -105.05
C GLY A 312 -65.30 14.87 -104.11
N ASP A 313 -64.84 16.10 -103.88
CA ASP A 313 -65.36 16.96 -102.81
C ASP A 313 -66.57 17.84 -103.16
N ASN A 314 -67.33 17.43 -104.18
CA ASN A 314 -68.59 18.10 -104.57
C ASN A 314 -69.76 17.80 -103.60
N ARG A 315 -69.50 17.07 -102.50
CA ARG A 315 -70.45 16.80 -101.41
C ARG A 315 -71.03 18.12 -100.88
N GLN A 316 -72.33 18.32 -101.05
CA GLN A 316 -73.05 19.48 -100.50
C GLN A 316 -73.08 19.43 -98.97
N VAL A 317 -73.07 20.60 -98.35
CA VAL A 317 -72.66 20.75 -96.95
C VAL A 317 -73.31 21.98 -96.32
N GLY A 318 -73.73 21.88 -95.05
CA GLY A 318 -74.35 22.98 -94.29
C GLY A 318 -73.34 23.77 -93.44
N ASN A 319 -73.85 24.68 -92.60
CA ASN A 319 -73.03 25.44 -91.63
C ASN A 319 -72.20 24.51 -90.73
N TRP A 320 -71.04 24.97 -90.25
CA TRP A 320 -70.07 24.13 -89.54
C TRP A 320 -70.66 23.32 -88.38
N SER A 321 -71.49 23.97 -87.56
CA SER A 321 -72.21 23.37 -86.44
C SER A 321 -72.99 22.12 -86.88
N SER A 322 -73.62 22.14 -88.05
CA SER A 322 -74.42 21.04 -88.65
C SER A 322 -73.62 19.96 -89.40
N LEU A 323 -72.31 20.11 -89.61
CA LEU A 323 -71.50 19.10 -90.29
C LEU A 323 -71.44 17.78 -89.52
N SER A 324 -71.39 16.65 -90.22
CA SER A 324 -71.18 15.34 -89.60
C SER A 324 -69.77 15.23 -88.98
N GLN A 325 -69.60 14.29 -88.06
CA GLN A 325 -68.33 14.09 -87.35
C GLN A 325 -67.21 13.71 -88.32
N GLU A 326 -67.51 12.91 -89.33
CA GLU A 326 -66.57 12.44 -90.35
C GLU A 326 -66.07 13.61 -91.22
N VAL A 327 -66.96 14.54 -91.58
CA VAL A 327 -66.59 15.74 -92.35
C VAL A 327 -65.77 16.70 -91.48
N LYS A 328 -66.10 16.84 -90.19
CA LYS A 328 -65.29 17.61 -89.23
C LYS A 328 -63.88 16.99 -89.08
N GLU A 329 -63.77 15.67 -88.93
CA GLU A 329 -62.50 14.94 -88.85
C GLU A 329 -61.67 15.02 -90.14
N GLU A 330 -62.31 14.97 -91.31
CA GLU A 330 -61.66 15.15 -92.62
C GLU A 330 -61.04 16.55 -92.76
N LEU A 331 -61.84 17.60 -92.51
CA LEU A 331 -61.39 18.99 -92.61
C LEU A 331 -60.31 19.34 -91.58
N ASN A 332 -60.41 18.76 -90.38
CA ASN A 332 -59.37 18.89 -89.35
C ASN A 332 -58.09 18.13 -89.73
N SER A 333 -58.19 16.93 -90.31
CA SER A 333 -57.02 16.17 -90.78
C SER A 333 -56.32 16.86 -91.96
N PHE A 334 -57.10 17.46 -92.85
CA PHE A 334 -56.61 18.32 -93.94
C PHE A 334 -55.85 19.54 -93.40
N ALA A 335 -56.44 20.32 -92.48
CA ALA A 335 -55.75 21.45 -91.86
C ALA A 335 -54.48 21.03 -91.11
N LEU A 336 -54.54 19.93 -90.35
CA LEU A 336 -53.41 19.40 -89.59
C LEU A 336 -52.23 19.02 -90.49
N SER A 337 -52.48 18.39 -91.64
CA SER A 337 -51.40 17.96 -92.54
C SER A 337 -50.61 19.14 -93.10
N LEU A 338 -51.31 20.19 -93.54
CA LEU A 338 -50.74 21.43 -94.06
C LEU A 338 -49.92 22.19 -93.00
N VAL A 339 -50.46 22.36 -91.79
CA VAL A 339 -49.73 23.01 -90.69
C VAL A 339 -48.51 22.19 -90.25
N ASN A 340 -48.60 20.85 -90.31
CA ASN A 340 -47.47 19.99 -89.97
C ASN A 340 -46.31 20.05 -90.99
N GLU A 341 -46.57 20.28 -92.28
CA GLU A 341 -45.53 20.53 -93.29
C GLU A 341 -44.75 21.82 -93.01
N VAL A 342 -45.45 22.87 -92.60
CA VAL A 342 -44.85 24.13 -92.16
C VAL A 342 -43.99 23.87 -90.92
N ARG A 343 -44.56 23.30 -89.84
CA ARG A 343 -43.84 23.04 -88.58
C ARG A 343 -42.59 22.19 -88.77
N GLN A 344 -42.65 21.15 -89.61
CA GLN A 344 -41.50 20.31 -89.96
C GLN A 344 -40.41 21.12 -90.68
N SER A 345 -40.77 22.02 -91.58
CA SER A 345 -39.83 22.91 -92.28
C SER A 345 -39.15 23.94 -91.36
N PHE A 346 -39.75 24.25 -90.20
CA PHE A 346 -39.14 25.04 -89.13
C PHE A 346 -38.35 24.20 -88.10
N GLY A 347 -38.42 22.87 -88.18
CA GLY A 347 -37.75 21.92 -87.29
C GLY A 347 -38.54 21.50 -86.04
N TYR A 348 -39.83 21.84 -85.95
CA TYR A 348 -40.66 21.55 -84.76
C TYR A 348 -41.42 20.23 -84.86
N LYS A 349 -41.75 19.67 -83.68
CA LYS A 349 -42.68 18.54 -83.56
C LYS A 349 -44.01 18.85 -84.24
N SER A 350 -44.51 17.87 -85.00
CA SER A 350 -45.87 17.90 -85.53
C SER A 350 -46.92 18.00 -84.42
N ALA A 351 -47.94 18.82 -84.64
CA ALA A 351 -49.14 18.84 -83.84
C ALA A 351 -49.99 17.58 -84.10
N VAL A 352 -50.85 17.24 -83.14
CA VAL A 352 -51.80 16.12 -83.25
C VAL A 352 -53.24 16.60 -83.18
N LEU A 353 -54.13 15.89 -83.88
CA LEU A 353 -55.57 16.07 -83.78
C LEU A 353 -56.13 15.10 -82.75
N THR A 354 -57.00 15.60 -81.87
CA THR A 354 -57.76 14.79 -80.91
C THR A 354 -59.23 15.15 -80.98
N GLN A 355 -60.09 14.24 -80.51
CA GLN A 355 -61.52 14.51 -80.39
C GLN A 355 -61.81 15.77 -79.55
N GLY A 356 -61.00 16.02 -78.51
CA GLY A 356 -61.07 17.25 -77.72
C GLY A 356 -60.78 18.54 -78.50
N MET A 357 -59.92 18.50 -79.53
CA MET A 357 -59.69 19.67 -80.38
C MET A 357 -60.84 19.95 -81.35
N ILE A 358 -61.48 18.91 -81.89
CA ILE A 358 -62.66 19.06 -82.77
C ILE A 358 -63.85 19.62 -81.97
N GLN A 359 -64.03 19.13 -80.73
CA GLN A 359 -65.05 19.64 -79.83
C GLN A 359 -64.75 21.09 -79.41
N PHE A 360 -63.51 21.40 -79.02
CA PHE A 360 -63.10 22.76 -78.65
C PHE A 360 -63.26 23.76 -79.80
N SER A 361 -62.81 23.44 -81.02
CA SER A 361 -62.97 24.34 -82.16
C SER A 361 -64.44 24.52 -82.55
N THR A 362 -65.23 23.45 -82.53
CA THR A 362 -66.68 23.51 -82.82
C THR A 362 -67.42 24.33 -81.76
N ASP A 363 -67.01 24.24 -80.48
CA ASP A 363 -67.57 25.08 -79.41
C ASP A 363 -67.21 26.57 -79.58
N VAL A 364 -65.96 26.89 -79.96
CA VAL A 364 -65.58 28.28 -80.27
C VAL A 364 -66.43 28.84 -81.41
N ALA A 365 -66.47 28.17 -82.56
CA ALA A 365 -67.28 28.62 -83.69
C ALA A 365 -68.76 28.78 -83.32
N SER A 366 -69.33 27.81 -82.58
CA SER A 366 -70.71 27.89 -82.09
C SER A 366 -70.94 29.05 -81.12
N ASN A 367 -69.93 29.47 -80.34
CA ASN A 367 -70.01 30.60 -79.43
C ASN A 367 -70.02 31.94 -80.20
N TYR A 368 -69.15 32.08 -81.21
CA TYR A 368 -69.17 33.21 -82.16
C TYR A 368 -70.54 33.33 -82.86
N GLU A 369 -71.09 32.21 -83.38
CA GLU A 369 -72.42 32.17 -84.02
C GLU A 369 -73.52 32.67 -83.07
N ARG A 370 -73.52 32.25 -81.79
CA ARG A 370 -74.53 32.69 -80.80
C ARG A 370 -74.37 34.14 -80.34
N LYS A 371 -73.18 34.75 -80.41
CA LYS A 371 -72.98 36.17 -80.09
C LYS A 371 -73.53 37.10 -81.18
N ASN A 372 -73.68 36.60 -82.42
CA ASN A 372 -74.38 37.21 -83.57
C ASN A 372 -74.24 38.74 -83.74
N LYS A 373 -73.00 39.26 -83.72
CA LYS A 373 -72.71 40.65 -84.11
C LYS A 373 -72.03 40.66 -85.48
N ALA A 374 -72.67 41.26 -86.48
CA ALA A 374 -72.03 41.54 -87.76
C ALA A 374 -70.91 42.59 -87.56
N GLY A 375 -69.80 42.46 -88.30
CA GLY A 375 -68.68 43.42 -88.23
C GLY A 375 -67.67 43.18 -87.11
N PHE A 376 -67.58 41.98 -86.55
CA PHE A 376 -66.39 41.60 -85.77
C PHE A 376 -65.14 41.58 -86.67
N HIS A 377 -64.04 42.13 -86.15
CA HIS A 377 -62.72 42.18 -86.80
C HIS A 377 -61.60 41.87 -85.79
N HIS A 378 -61.90 41.10 -84.75
CA HIS A 378 -61.02 40.74 -83.65
C HIS A 378 -61.49 39.43 -83.00
N HIS A 379 -60.59 38.76 -82.28
CA HIS A 379 -60.91 37.56 -81.51
C HIS A 379 -62.02 37.84 -80.48
N GLU A 380 -63.07 37.03 -80.46
CA GLU A 380 -64.10 37.08 -79.43
C GLU A 380 -63.65 36.25 -78.23
N THR A 381 -62.87 36.90 -77.37
CA THR A 381 -62.12 36.23 -76.30
C THR A 381 -63.01 35.60 -75.22
N ASP A 382 -64.21 36.12 -74.96
CA ASP A 382 -65.15 35.48 -74.02
C ASP A 382 -65.61 34.12 -74.58
N SER A 383 -65.90 34.09 -75.89
CA SER A 383 -66.34 32.89 -76.60
C SER A 383 -65.25 31.82 -76.65
N ILE A 384 -63.97 32.22 -76.76
CA ILE A 384 -62.83 31.32 -76.62
C ILE A 384 -62.70 30.81 -75.18
N GLN A 385 -62.80 31.68 -74.17
CA GLN A 385 -62.66 31.28 -72.76
C GLN A 385 -63.76 30.31 -72.32
N ALA A 386 -65.02 30.56 -72.68
CA ALA A 386 -66.14 29.68 -72.37
C ALA A 386 -66.01 28.29 -73.03
N ALA A 387 -65.49 28.23 -74.26
CA ALA A 387 -65.18 26.96 -74.92
C ALA A 387 -64.00 26.23 -74.26
N ALA A 388 -62.96 26.96 -73.83
CA ALA A 388 -61.79 26.40 -73.16
C ALA A 388 -62.18 25.76 -71.80
N GLU A 389 -62.93 26.48 -70.97
CA GLU A 389 -63.42 25.99 -69.68
C GLU A 389 -64.29 24.72 -69.84
N LYS A 390 -65.24 24.75 -70.78
CA LYS A 390 -66.09 23.61 -71.11
C LYS A 390 -65.27 22.37 -71.48
N ASN A 391 -64.18 22.55 -72.23
CA ASN A 391 -63.31 21.48 -72.72
C ASN A 391 -62.15 21.13 -71.77
N GLY A 392 -62.11 21.66 -70.54
CA GLY A 392 -61.08 21.34 -69.54
C GLY A 392 -59.70 21.95 -69.82
N LEU A 393 -59.65 22.98 -70.66
CA LEU A 393 -58.45 23.77 -70.95
C LEU A 393 -58.30 24.92 -69.96
N LYS A 394 -57.08 25.47 -69.90
CA LYS A 394 -56.77 26.60 -69.02
C LYS A 394 -57.54 27.86 -69.43
N THR A 395 -57.96 28.64 -68.43
CA THR A 395 -58.54 29.98 -68.60
C THR A 395 -57.68 31.02 -67.89
N THR A 396 -57.83 32.29 -68.28
CA THR A 396 -57.12 33.44 -67.68
C THR A 396 -58.05 34.64 -67.55
N SER A 397 -57.89 35.43 -66.49
CA SER A 397 -58.68 36.65 -66.23
C SER A 397 -58.49 37.78 -67.26
N LYS A 398 -57.58 37.60 -68.22
CA LYS A 398 -57.52 38.33 -69.49
C LYS A 398 -57.56 37.29 -70.60
N ALA A 399 -58.66 37.26 -71.35
CA ALA A 399 -58.95 36.19 -72.30
C ALA A 399 -58.12 36.27 -73.61
N SER A 400 -57.37 37.36 -73.81
CA SER A 400 -56.36 37.52 -74.87
C SER A 400 -55.06 36.73 -74.67
N ASN A 401 -54.80 36.17 -73.47
CA ASN A 401 -53.44 35.85 -73.03
C ASN A 401 -52.97 34.39 -73.22
N LEU A 402 -53.75 33.54 -73.90
CA LEU A 402 -53.42 32.11 -74.07
C LEU A 402 -53.07 31.70 -75.51
N GLY A 403 -53.25 32.58 -76.50
CA GLY A 403 -52.84 32.31 -77.90
C GLY A 403 -53.49 31.06 -78.50
N TYR A 404 -54.73 30.76 -78.13
CA TYR A 404 -55.43 29.54 -78.54
C TYR A 404 -55.98 29.57 -79.96
N GLU A 405 -56.16 30.74 -80.58
CA GLU A 405 -56.82 30.88 -81.89
C GLU A 405 -55.96 31.71 -82.85
N ASP A 406 -55.67 31.16 -84.03
CA ASP A 406 -55.30 31.96 -85.20
C ASP A 406 -56.55 32.14 -86.07
N LEU A 407 -56.97 33.40 -86.29
CA LEU A 407 -58.28 33.75 -86.86
C LEU A 407 -58.13 34.38 -88.25
N ASN A 408 -58.87 33.88 -89.24
CA ASN A 408 -59.00 34.53 -90.53
C ASN A 408 -60.47 34.83 -90.86
N MET A 409 -60.81 36.09 -91.13
CA MET A 409 -62.17 36.55 -91.39
C MET A 409 -62.25 37.08 -92.83
N TYR A 410 -62.95 36.36 -93.71
CA TYR A 410 -63.00 36.66 -95.14
C TYR A 410 -64.31 36.13 -95.75
N PRO A 411 -64.92 36.79 -96.76
CA PRO A 411 -66.22 36.38 -97.32
C PRO A 411 -66.14 35.06 -98.13
N TYR A 412 -66.06 33.94 -97.41
CA TYR A 412 -66.17 32.59 -97.97
C TYR A 412 -67.63 32.12 -97.96
N ASN A 413 -68.29 32.21 -99.11
CA ASN A 413 -69.53 31.48 -99.38
C ASN A 413 -69.19 30.04 -99.77
N VAL A 414 -69.50 29.08 -98.89
CA VAL A 414 -69.06 27.69 -99.00
C VAL A 414 -70.21 26.72 -98.74
N SER A 415 -70.58 25.94 -99.76
CA SER A 415 -71.66 24.93 -99.71
C SER A 415 -71.18 23.51 -99.99
N THR A 416 -69.87 23.29 -100.16
CA THR A 416 -69.28 21.96 -100.42
C THR A 416 -68.04 21.72 -99.58
N VAL A 417 -67.72 20.44 -99.34
CA VAL A 417 -66.48 20.05 -98.64
C VAL A 417 -65.24 20.61 -99.34
N GLY A 418 -65.24 20.66 -100.68
CA GLY A 418 -64.14 21.24 -101.46
C GLY A 418 -64.04 22.76 -101.31
N GLY A 419 -65.18 23.43 -101.12
CA GLY A 419 -65.24 24.84 -100.73
C GLY A 419 -64.65 25.07 -99.33
N LEU A 420 -64.97 24.21 -98.36
CA LEU A 420 -64.41 24.28 -97.00
C LEU A 420 -62.90 24.01 -97.00
N LYS A 421 -62.41 22.99 -97.72
CA LYS A 421 -60.95 22.74 -97.91
C LYS A 421 -60.24 23.93 -98.56
N ASN A 422 -60.82 24.54 -99.60
CA ASN A 422 -60.28 25.73 -100.24
C ASN A 422 -60.24 26.94 -99.29
N ALA A 423 -61.29 27.17 -98.50
CA ALA A 423 -61.35 28.24 -97.51
C ALA A 423 -60.29 28.04 -96.39
N ILE A 424 -60.12 26.81 -95.91
CA ILE A 424 -59.06 26.43 -94.96
C ILE A 424 -57.67 26.65 -95.55
N TYR A 425 -57.41 26.16 -96.77
CA TYR A 425 -56.12 26.31 -97.44
C TYR A 425 -55.78 27.78 -97.68
N GLY A 426 -56.71 28.54 -98.26
CA GLY A 426 -56.55 29.98 -98.50
C GLY A 426 -56.39 30.79 -97.21
N SER A 427 -57.05 30.36 -96.13
CA SER A 427 -56.86 30.99 -94.81
C SER A 427 -55.47 30.73 -94.25
N LEU A 428 -54.96 29.49 -94.33
CA LEU A 428 -53.60 29.16 -93.91
C LEU A 428 -52.54 29.90 -94.73
N THR A 429 -52.62 29.89 -96.06
CA THR A 429 -51.63 30.60 -96.90
C THR A 429 -51.67 32.12 -96.69
N SER A 430 -52.84 32.67 -96.37
CA SER A 430 -52.98 34.09 -95.99
C SER A 430 -52.38 34.39 -94.62
N LEU A 431 -52.65 33.58 -93.59
CA LEU A 431 -52.08 33.72 -92.25
C LEU A 431 -50.57 33.44 -92.19
N LEU A 432 -50.01 32.72 -93.16
CA LEU A 432 -48.57 32.48 -93.27
C LEU A 432 -47.87 33.55 -94.12
N PHE A 433 -48.42 33.91 -95.28
CA PHE A 433 -47.70 34.69 -96.31
C PHE A 433 -48.22 36.11 -96.52
N ASN A 434 -49.34 36.49 -95.88
CA ASN A 434 -49.94 37.82 -95.96
C ASN A 434 -50.29 38.42 -94.58
N ASP A 435 -49.91 37.77 -93.47
CA ASP A 435 -50.27 38.14 -92.10
C ASP A 435 -50.08 39.63 -91.80
N LYS A 436 -48.94 40.20 -92.25
CA LYS A 436 -48.59 41.61 -92.02
C LYS A 436 -49.59 42.61 -92.62
N ALA A 437 -50.33 42.22 -93.65
CA ALA A 437 -51.39 43.02 -94.25
C ALA A 437 -52.78 42.76 -93.63
N LEU A 438 -52.93 41.68 -92.86
CA LEU A 438 -54.20 41.25 -92.23
C LEU A 438 -54.26 41.65 -90.74
N SER A 439 -53.18 41.45 -89.99
CA SER A 439 -53.10 41.64 -88.54
C SER A 439 -52.17 42.79 -88.11
N GLY A 440 -51.39 43.36 -89.06
CA GLY A 440 -50.29 44.28 -88.75
C GLY A 440 -49.04 43.60 -88.16
N SER A 441 -49.05 42.27 -87.98
CA SER A 441 -47.98 41.46 -87.36
C SER A 441 -47.55 40.29 -88.25
N TRP A 442 -46.63 39.45 -87.79
CA TRP A 442 -46.46 38.08 -88.31
C TRP A 442 -46.75 37.04 -87.20
N ASP A 443 -47.62 37.38 -86.25
CA ASP A 443 -47.82 36.57 -85.04
C ASP A 443 -48.66 35.31 -85.29
N HIS A 444 -49.55 35.30 -86.28
CA HIS A 444 -50.21 34.07 -86.74
C HIS A 444 -49.24 33.18 -87.52
N ALA A 445 -48.40 33.77 -88.37
CA ALA A 445 -47.36 33.04 -89.07
C ALA A 445 -46.39 32.35 -88.09
N VAL A 446 -45.95 33.08 -87.05
CA VAL A 446 -45.18 32.56 -85.91
C VAL A 446 -45.92 31.44 -85.19
N SER A 447 -47.19 31.66 -84.88
CA SER A 447 -48.05 30.72 -84.15
C SER A 447 -48.15 29.37 -84.88
N LEU A 448 -48.56 29.39 -86.16
CA LEU A 448 -48.74 28.21 -86.99
C LEU A 448 -47.41 27.48 -87.24
N ALA A 449 -46.31 28.22 -87.39
CA ALA A 449 -44.96 27.66 -87.52
C ALA A 449 -44.43 26.99 -86.24
N GLY A 450 -45.05 27.23 -85.07
CA GLY A 450 -44.60 26.72 -83.77
C GLY A 450 -43.53 27.60 -83.09
N LEU A 451 -43.33 28.83 -83.56
CA LEU A 451 -42.33 29.79 -83.05
C LEU A 451 -42.78 30.55 -81.79
N THR A 452 -43.93 30.19 -81.20
CA THR A 452 -44.56 30.84 -80.04
C THR A 452 -43.57 31.12 -78.90
N ASN A 453 -42.83 30.09 -78.47
CA ASN A 453 -41.85 30.20 -77.37
C ASN A 453 -40.74 31.20 -77.69
N LEU A 454 -40.19 31.14 -78.91
CA LEU A 454 -39.13 32.03 -79.37
C LEU A 454 -39.61 33.49 -79.44
N ARG A 455 -40.83 33.71 -79.93
CA ARG A 455 -41.48 35.03 -80.03
C ARG A 455 -41.73 35.70 -78.68
N TRP A 456 -42.15 34.92 -77.68
CA TRP A 456 -42.54 35.46 -76.37
C TRP A 456 -41.40 35.49 -75.35
N THR A 457 -40.48 34.53 -75.37
CA THR A 457 -39.39 34.43 -74.38
C THR A 457 -38.01 34.80 -74.92
N GLY A 458 -37.80 34.78 -76.24
CA GLY A 458 -36.48 34.88 -76.86
C GLY A 458 -35.65 33.58 -76.80
N VAL A 459 -36.18 32.50 -76.23
CA VAL A 459 -35.54 31.19 -76.10
C VAL A 459 -36.36 30.13 -76.84
N ASP A 460 -35.70 29.37 -77.71
CA ASP A 460 -36.31 28.26 -78.46
C ASP A 460 -36.29 26.97 -77.62
N TYR A 461 -37.28 26.81 -76.74
CA TYR A 461 -37.43 25.59 -75.92
C TYR A 461 -38.56 24.68 -76.44
N PRO A 462 -38.37 23.36 -76.46
CA PRO A 462 -39.31 22.43 -77.08
C PRO A 462 -40.57 22.25 -76.23
N VAL A 463 -41.75 22.41 -76.86
CA VAL A 463 -43.02 21.92 -76.29
C VAL A 463 -43.03 20.39 -76.24
N ASP A 464 -43.71 19.82 -75.24
CA ASP A 464 -43.90 18.37 -75.11
C ASP A 464 -44.81 17.85 -76.23
N GLN A 465 -45.98 18.46 -76.41
CA GLN A 465 -46.93 18.24 -77.49
C GLN A 465 -47.66 19.54 -77.86
N THR A 466 -48.05 19.68 -79.13
CA THR A 466 -49.06 20.64 -79.59
C THR A 466 -50.30 19.87 -80.06
N TYR A 467 -51.48 20.31 -79.68
CA TYR A 467 -52.76 19.85 -80.20
C TYR A 467 -53.32 20.93 -81.12
N LEU A 468 -53.95 20.55 -82.24
CA LEU A 468 -54.54 21.48 -83.21
C LEU A 468 -55.89 20.96 -83.73
N GLY A 469 -56.81 21.89 -83.98
CA GLY A 469 -58.07 21.66 -84.68
C GLY A 469 -58.51 22.91 -85.44
N VAL A 470 -59.43 22.77 -86.38
CA VAL A 470 -60.02 23.88 -87.16
C VAL A 470 -61.53 23.89 -86.98
N SER A 471 -62.13 25.06 -87.09
CA SER A 471 -63.57 25.24 -87.27
C SER A 471 -63.87 26.49 -88.10
N ILE A 472 -65.14 26.65 -88.47
CA ILE A 472 -65.62 27.80 -89.23
C ILE A 472 -66.89 28.31 -88.53
N SER A 473 -67.04 29.63 -88.34
CA SER A 473 -68.30 30.25 -87.93
C SER A 473 -68.87 31.09 -89.06
N THR A 474 -70.20 31.22 -89.14
CA THR A 474 -70.85 32.12 -90.10
C THR A 474 -71.76 33.11 -89.37
N VAL A 475 -71.41 34.40 -89.42
CA VAL A 475 -72.13 35.50 -88.74
C VAL A 475 -72.46 36.60 -89.76
N GLY A 476 -73.74 36.98 -89.85
CA GLY A 476 -74.18 38.06 -90.75
C GLY A 476 -73.91 37.82 -92.25
N GLY A 477 -73.74 36.57 -92.67
CA GLY A 477 -73.37 36.21 -94.05
C GLY A 477 -71.85 36.22 -94.33
N SER A 478 -71.02 36.51 -93.33
CA SER A 478 -69.56 36.40 -93.42
C SER A 478 -69.06 35.18 -92.66
N SER A 479 -68.06 34.48 -93.23
CA SER A 479 -67.45 33.29 -92.63
C SER A 479 -66.10 33.61 -92.00
N SER A 480 -65.79 32.98 -90.86
CA SER A 480 -64.48 33.09 -90.19
C SER A 480 -63.91 31.71 -89.94
N ILE A 481 -62.62 31.50 -90.25
CA ILE A 481 -61.90 30.24 -90.03
C ILE A 481 -61.07 30.39 -88.76
N HIS A 482 -61.30 29.49 -87.80
CA HIS A 482 -60.66 29.46 -86.49
C HIS A 482 -59.68 28.27 -86.45
N PHE A 483 -58.37 28.54 -86.44
CA PHE A 483 -57.37 27.51 -86.19
C PHE A 483 -57.07 27.48 -84.70
N MET A 484 -57.66 26.51 -84.01
CA MET A 484 -57.50 26.34 -82.58
C MET A 484 -56.26 25.51 -82.26
N LYS A 485 -55.44 25.95 -81.31
CA LYS A 485 -54.28 25.21 -80.82
C LYS A 485 -54.21 25.16 -79.30
N VAL A 486 -53.59 24.11 -78.78
CA VAL A 486 -53.18 23.98 -77.38
C VAL A 486 -51.73 23.50 -77.35
N GLU A 487 -50.81 24.37 -76.92
CA GLU A 487 -49.40 24.05 -76.74
C GLU A 487 -49.14 23.69 -75.26
N GLY A 488 -48.46 22.57 -75.01
CA GLY A 488 -48.10 22.15 -73.66
C GLY A 488 -49.18 21.33 -72.95
N SER A 489 -48.82 20.20 -72.33
CA SER A 489 -49.73 19.48 -71.41
C SER A 489 -50.22 20.35 -70.25
N ASN A 490 -49.39 21.30 -69.79
CA ASN A 490 -49.71 22.29 -68.74
C ASN A 490 -50.90 23.23 -69.04
N ASN A 491 -51.39 23.26 -70.28
CA ASN A 491 -52.58 24.04 -70.65
C ASN A 491 -53.88 23.21 -70.64
N ILE A 492 -53.81 21.93 -70.23
CA ILE A 492 -54.95 21.04 -70.02
C ILE A 492 -55.11 20.83 -68.51
N GLN A 493 -56.18 21.36 -67.92
CA GLN A 493 -56.35 21.41 -66.47
C GLN A 493 -56.90 20.12 -65.84
N ASN A 494 -57.69 19.35 -66.58
CA ASN A 494 -58.38 18.17 -66.05
C ASN A 494 -58.76 17.16 -67.15
N GLN A 495 -59.37 16.05 -66.75
CA GLN A 495 -59.69 14.93 -67.65
C GLN A 495 -60.81 15.21 -68.68
N LYS A 496 -61.50 16.36 -68.64
CA LYS A 496 -62.54 16.71 -69.64
C LYS A 496 -61.98 16.88 -71.05
N PHE A 497 -60.70 17.27 -71.19
CA PHE A 497 -60.09 17.39 -72.52
C PHE A 497 -59.83 16.00 -73.12
N ASN A 498 -60.64 15.62 -74.10
CA ASN A 498 -60.57 14.31 -74.73
C ASN A 498 -59.29 14.15 -75.57
N LYS A 499 -58.25 13.53 -74.98
CA LYS A 499 -56.96 13.25 -75.60
C LYS A 499 -56.98 12.09 -76.62
N THR A 500 -58.14 11.47 -76.90
CA THR A 500 -58.25 10.42 -77.91
C THR A 500 -57.79 10.95 -79.26
N LEU A 501 -56.67 10.41 -79.77
CA LEU A 501 -56.09 10.77 -81.07
C LEU A 501 -57.07 10.38 -82.18
N VAL A 502 -57.44 11.36 -83.00
CA VAL A 502 -58.03 11.07 -84.31
C VAL A 502 -56.92 10.48 -85.17
N LYS A 503 -57.19 9.37 -85.86
CA LYS A 503 -56.24 8.80 -86.82
C LYS A 503 -56.17 9.72 -88.03
N ALA A 504 -55.34 10.76 -87.95
CA ALA A 504 -55.00 11.61 -89.08
C ALA A 504 -54.63 10.71 -90.27
N SER A 505 -55.30 10.93 -91.40
CA SER A 505 -55.08 10.14 -92.62
C SER A 505 -53.61 10.23 -93.02
N THR A 506 -52.87 9.13 -92.84
CA THR A 506 -51.49 9.00 -93.31
C THR A 506 -51.44 9.35 -94.79
N LYS A 507 -50.50 10.23 -95.22
CA LYS A 507 -50.32 10.57 -96.63
C LYS A 507 -50.31 9.29 -97.46
N ALA A 508 -51.31 9.14 -98.32
CA ALA A 508 -51.42 7.96 -99.18
C ALA A 508 -50.15 7.87 -100.05
N GLY A 509 -49.52 6.70 -100.08
CA GLY A 509 -48.34 6.47 -100.92
C GLY A 509 -46.98 6.76 -100.28
N VAL A 510 -46.83 6.75 -98.94
CA VAL A 510 -45.52 6.50 -98.29
C VAL A 510 -45.34 4.99 -98.09
N ASN A 511 -44.14 4.47 -98.35
CA ASN A 511 -43.84 3.05 -98.31
C ASN A 511 -43.78 2.52 -96.85
N GLN A 512 -44.82 1.78 -96.46
CA GLN A 512 -44.99 1.21 -95.13
C GLN A 512 -43.80 0.32 -94.70
N ALA A 513 -43.08 -0.33 -95.63
CA ALA A 513 -41.91 -1.14 -95.28
C ALA A 513 -40.72 -0.29 -94.78
N LEU A 514 -40.58 0.96 -95.25
CA LEU A 514 -39.56 1.89 -94.76
C LEU A 514 -39.91 2.39 -93.35
N VAL A 515 -41.19 2.69 -93.11
CA VAL A 515 -41.70 3.06 -91.77
C VAL A 515 -41.46 1.93 -90.76
N THR A 516 -41.71 0.68 -91.15
CA THR A 516 -41.42 -0.50 -90.32
C THR A 516 -39.92 -0.65 -90.03
N LYS A 517 -39.03 -0.48 -91.04
CA LYS A 517 -37.57 -0.52 -90.83
C LYS A 517 -37.08 0.59 -89.89
N LEU A 518 -37.64 1.79 -89.99
CA LEU A 518 -37.34 2.89 -89.08
C LEU A 518 -37.74 2.57 -87.63
N GLN A 519 -38.92 1.95 -87.43
CA GLN A 519 -39.35 1.55 -86.09
C GLN A 519 -38.47 0.42 -85.51
N GLN A 520 -38.08 -0.55 -86.34
CA GLN A 520 -37.13 -1.60 -85.95
C GLN A 520 -35.78 -1.01 -85.53
N ALA A 521 -35.21 -0.09 -86.32
CA ALA A 521 -33.94 0.58 -85.99
C ALA A 521 -34.02 1.37 -84.67
N LYS A 522 -35.15 2.06 -84.40
CA LYS A 522 -35.39 2.77 -83.13
C LYS A 522 -35.42 1.81 -81.93
N THR A 523 -36.03 0.63 -82.08
CA THR A 523 -36.02 -0.42 -81.05
C THR A 523 -34.60 -0.96 -80.81
N THR A 524 -33.83 -1.22 -81.86
CA THR A 524 -32.42 -1.64 -81.75
C THR A 524 -31.57 -0.62 -81.00
N LEU A 525 -31.77 0.68 -81.27
CA LEU A 525 -31.08 1.76 -80.56
C LEU A 525 -31.44 1.78 -79.07
N ALA A 526 -32.73 1.73 -78.71
CA ALA A 526 -33.17 1.73 -77.31
C ALA A 526 -32.61 0.54 -76.51
N ASN A 527 -32.52 -0.64 -77.14
CA ASN A 527 -31.88 -1.82 -76.54
C ASN A 527 -30.37 -1.60 -76.35
N ALA A 528 -29.67 -1.06 -77.34
CA ALA A 528 -28.24 -0.78 -77.24
C ALA A 528 -27.91 0.31 -76.20
N GLU A 529 -28.77 1.33 -76.05
CA GLU A 529 -28.63 2.35 -75.00
C GLU A 529 -28.91 1.80 -73.61
N THR A 530 -29.85 0.86 -73.47
CA THR A 530 -30.09 0.11 -72.23
C THR A 530 -28.88 -0.73 -71.84
N THR A 531 -28.29 -1.48 -72.78
CA THR A 531 -27.06 -2.26 -72.57
C THR A 531 -25.86 -1.37 -72.22
N LEU A 532 -25.70 -0.22 -72.89
CA LEU A 532 -24.67 0.77 -72.57
C LEU A 532 -24.85 1.36 -71.16
N LYS A 533 -26.09 1.61 -70.73
CA LYS A 533 -26.39 2.07 -69.37
C LYS A 533 -26.00 1.01 -68.33
N ALA A 534 -26.31 -0.26 -68.58
CA ALA A 534 -25.93 -1.37 -67.70
C ALA A 534 -24.40 -1.54 -67.62
N ALA A 535 -23.69 -1.51 -68.75
CA ALA A 535 -22.23 -1.60 -68.78
C ALA A 535 -21.55 -0.44 -68.01
N ARG A 536 -22.08 0.78 -68.09
CA ARG A 536 -21.60 1.96 -67.35
C ARG A 536 -21.87 1.92 -65.85
N ALA A 537 -22.77 1.06 -65.38
CA ALA A 537 -23.07 0.90 -63.95
C ALA A 537 -22.09 -0.05 -63.24
N VAL A 538 -21.23 -0.76 -63.98
CA VAL A 538 -20.23 -1.67 -63.41
C VAL A 538 -19.08 -0.86 -62.80
N GLN A 539 -19.03 -0.80 -61.47
CA GLN A 539 -17.98 -0.09 -60.73
C GLN A 539 -16.66 -0.87 -60.77
N SER A 540 -15.54 -0.15 -60.95
CA SER A 540 -14.18 -0.70 -60.85
C SER A 540 -13.93 -1.28 -59.44
N LYS A 541 -13.31 -2.46 -59.38
CA LYS A 541 -12.97 -3.15 -58.12
C LYS A 541 -11.54 -2.88 -57.63
N SER A 542 -10.66 -2.38 -58.50
CA SER A 542 -9.24 -2.15 -58.18
C SER A 542 -8.99 -1.26 -56.95
N PRO A 543 -9.70 -0.13 -56.72
CA PRO A 543 -9.44 0.74 -55.57
C PRO A 543 -9.71 0.06 -54.22
N GLN A 544 -10.75 -0.78 -54.14
CA GLN A 544 -11.10 -1.54 -52.95
C GLN A 544 -10.03 -2.60 -52.64
N ALA A 545 -9.62 -3.37 -53.64
CA ALA A 545 -8.54 -4.36 -53.48
C ALA A 545 -7.21 -3.69 -53.06
N GLN A 546 -6.90 -2.49 -53.60
CA GLN A 546 -5.72 -1.72 -53.21
C GLN A 546 -5.78 -1.25 -51.75
N LYS A 547 -6.95 -0.85 -51.24
CA LYS A 547 -7.13 -0.54 -49.80
C LYS A 547 -6.93 -1.77 -48.90
N VAL A 548 -7.40 -2.95 -49.32
CA VAL A 548 -7.17 -4.21 -48.59
C VAL A 548 -5.68 -4.54 -48.55
N LEU A 549 -4.96 -4.40 -49.66
CA LEU A 549 -3.50 -4.57 -49.70
C LEU A 549 -2.76 -3.57 -48.80
N GLN A 550 -3.17 -2.30 -48.79
CA GLN A 550 -2.60 -1.27 -47.92
C GLN A 550 -2.79 -1.62 -46.43
N SER A 551 -3.95 -2.16 -46.05
CA SER A 551 -4.23 -2.62 -44.68
C SER A 551 -3.38 -3.83 -44.31
N ALA A 552 -3.30 -4.85 -45.17
CA ALA A 552 -2.52 -6.06 -44.91
C ALA A 552 -1.02 -5.76 -44.75
N LEU A 553 -0.49 -4.79 -45.50
CA LEU A 553 0.89 -4.31 -45.35
C LEU A 553 1.12 -3.59 -44.02
N LEU A 554 0.14 -2.83 -43.52
CA LEU A 554 0.20 -2.20 -42.21
C LEU A 554 0.15 -3.23 -41.08
N ASP A 555 -0.75 -4.22 -41.16
CA ASP A 555 -0.84 -5.32 -40.19
C ASP A 555 0.45 -6.15 -40.13
N LEU A 556 1.11 -6.35 -41.28
CA LEU A 556 2.42 -7.00 -41.35
C LEU A 556 3.51 -6.14 -40.67
N GLN A 557 3.53 -4.83 -40.91
CA GLN A 557 4.49 -3.93 -40.26
C GLN A 557 4.31 -3.89 -38.74
N ILE A 558 3.06 -3.92 -38.25
CA ILE A 558 2.76 -4.00 -36.82
C ILE A 558 3.24 -5.35 -36.27
N GLY A 559 2.91 -6.47 -36.92
CA GLY A 559 3.37 -7.80 -36.48
C GLY A 559 4.89 -7.95 -36.41
N LEU A 560 5.63 -7.35 -37.35
CA LEU A 560 7.10 -7.34 -37.33
C LEU A 560 7.65 -6.50 -36.17
N ASN A 561 6.99 -5.41 -35.80
CA ASN A 561 7.35 -4.59 -34.64
C ASN A 561 7.04 -5.34 -33.32
N ASP A 562 5.87 -5.98 -33.21
CA ASP A 562 5.49 -6.83 -32.07
C ASP A 562 6.50 -7.95 -31.86
N LEU A 563 6.92 -8.61 -32.95
CA LEU A 563 7.91 -9.69 -32.91
C LEU A 563 9.28 -9.20 -32.44
N LYS A 564 9.75 -8.04 -32.93
CA LYS A 564 11.00 -7.43 -32.48
C LYS A 564 10.96 -7.06 -30.99
N ALA A 565 9.83 -6.55 -30.50
CA ALA A 565 9.63 -6.28 -29.08
C ALA A 565 9.63 -7.58 -28.25
N ALA A 566 8.93 -8.63 -28.70
CA ALA A 566 8.88 -9.90 -27.99
C ALA A 566 10.23 -10.66 -27.99
N GLN A 567 11.05 -10.49 -29.02
CA GLN A 567 12.45 -10.98 -29.03
C GLN A 567 13.30 -10.25 -27.98
N TYR A 568 13.11 -8.94 -27.81
CA TYR A 568 13.81 -8.15 -26.78
C TYR A 568 13.37 -8.54 -25.36
N ASP A 569 12.07 -8.77 -25.13
CA ASP A 569 11.54 -9.32 -23.88
C ASP A 569 12.21 -10.66 -23.50
N VAL A 570 12.43 -11.55 -24.47
CA VAL A 570 13.09 -12.85 -24.26
C VAL A 570 14.54 -12.68 -23.80
N GLU A 571 15.31 -11.83 -24.47
CA GLU A 571 16.71 -11.58 -24.08
C GLU A 571 16.83 -10.88 -22.73
N GLN A 572 15.92 -9.94 -22.40
CA GLN A 572 15.88 -9.32 -21.07
C GLN A 572 15.49 -10.33 -19.96
N ALA A 573 14.54 -11.23 -20.22
CA ALA A 573 14.20 -12.29 -19.26
C ALA A 573 15.38 -13.26 -19.04
N ARG A 574 16.10 -13.62 -20.11
CA ARG A 574 17.32 -14.44 -20.04
C ARG A 574 18.44 -13.72 -19.24
N ALA A 575 18.65 -12.44 -19.48
CA ALA A 575 19.62 -11.63 -18.75
C ALA A 575 19.28 -11.51 -17.24
N SER A 576 18.00 -11.26 -16.91
CA SER A 576 17.48 -11.25 -15.53
C SER A 576 17.78 -12.58 -14.81
N VAL A 577 17.41 -13.71 -15.41
CA VAL A 577 17.65 -15.05 -14.85
C VAL A 577 19.14 -15.37 -14.73
N ALA A 578 19.98 -14.95 -15.68
CA ALA A 578 21.44 -15.11 -15.61
C ALA A 578 22.05 -14.29 -14.45
N GLN A 579 21.61 -13.05 -14.23
CA GLN A 579 22.03 -12.23 -13.10
C GLN A 579 21.57 -12.85 -11.77
N GLN A 580 20.31 -13.29 -11.67
CA GLN A 580 19.79 -13.98 -10.49
C GLN A 580 20.59 -15.26 -10.16
N ARG A 581 20.86 -16.11 -11.15
CA ARG A 581 21.72 -17.31 -11.00
C ARG A 581 23.14 -16.94 -10.54
N THR A 582 23.73 -15.87 -11.07
CA THR A 582 25.07 -15.41 -10.70
C THR A 582 25.13 -14.90 -9.26
N LEU A 583 24.19 -14.02 -8.87
CA LEU A 583 24.08 -13.51 -7.51
C LEU A 583 23.84 -14.64 -6.50
N ARG A 584 22.96 -15.60 -6.83
CA ARG A 584 22.71 -16.79 -6.02
C ARG A 584 23.99 -17.61 -5.80
N ALA A 585 24.78 -17.85 -6.85
CA ALA A 585 26.05 -18.58 -6.75
C ALA A 585 27.09 -17.84 -5.87
N THR A 586 27.19 -16.52 -5.99
CA THR A 586 28.04 -15.70 -5.11
C THR A 586 27.58 -15.78 -3.66
N ASN A 587 26.29 -15.58 -3.39
CA ASN A 587 25.73 -15.64 -2.05
C ASN A 587 25.91 -17.02 -1.39
N GLN A 588 25.72 -18.11 -2.15
CA GLN A 588 26.00 -19.49 -1.68
C GLN A 588 27.48 -19.68 -1.33
N LYS A 589 28.41 -19.18 -2.17
CA LYS A 589 29.85 -19.26 -1.92
C LYS A 589 30.23 -18.50 -0.65
N GLU A 590 29.76 -17.26 -0.51
CA GLU A 590 30.03 -16.42 0.66
C GLU A 590 29.42 -17.01 1.94
N ALA A 591 28.18 -17.49 1.91
CA ALA A 591 27.54 -18.14 3.06
C ALA A 591 28.27 -19.43 3.48
N ARG A 592 28.75 -20.24 2.52
CA ARG A 592 29.56 -21.44 2.81
C ARG A 592 30.92 -21.08 3.41
N SER A 593 31.64 -20.09 2.86
CA SER A 593 32.91 -19.62 3.43
C SER A 593 32.75 -18.98 4.81
N ALA A 594 31.66 -18.24 5.06
CA ALA A 594 31.34 -17.69 6.38
C ALA A 594 31.05 -18.81 7.40
N LEU A 595 30.26 -19.82 7.02
CA LEU A 595 29.97 -20.99 7.85
C LEU A 595 31.24 -21.77 8.20
N GLU A 596 32.08 -22.07 7.21
CA GLU A 596 33.35 -22.79 7.40
C GLU A 596 34.31 -22.03 8.34
N ASN A 597 34.44 -20.71 8.17
CA ASN A 597 35.30 -19.88 9.02
C ASN A 597 34.75 -19.74 10.45
N ALA A 598 33.43 -19.66 10.62
CA ALA A 598 32.81 -19.65 11.94
C ALA A 598 32.95 -21.01 12.65
N GLN A 599 32.82 -22.13 11.92
CA GLN A 599 33.08 -23.47 12.45
C GLN A 599 34.53 -23.64 12.91
N LYS A 600 35.51 -23.20 12.11
CA LYS A 600 36.94 -23.22 12.52
C LYS A 600 37.18 -22.37 13.77
N ARG A 601 36.61 -21.16 13.83
CA ARG A 601 36.69 -20.29 15.02
C ARG A 601 36.08 -20.94 16.26
N LEU A 602 34.94 -21.62 16.13
CA LEU A 602 34.32 -22.35 17.25
C LEU A 602 35.26 -23.44 17.77
N THR A 603 35.83 -24.26 16.88
CA THR A 603 36.76 -25.34 17.27
C THR A 603 37.97 -24.80 18.04
N SER A 604 38.68 -23.82 17.51
CA SER A 604 39.87 -23.26 18.17
C SER A 604 39.55 -22.51 19.47
N LEU A 605 38.36 -21.89 19.56
CA LEU A 605 37.91 -21.21 20.76
C LEU A 605 37.49 -22.19 21.86
N HIS A 606 36.88 -23.32 21.50
CA HIS A 606 36.57 -24.41 22.43
C HIS A 606 37.86 -25.03 23.01
N GLU A 607 38.88 -25.25 22.17
CA GLU A 607 40.22 -25.66 22.62
C GLU A 607 40.85 -24.64 23.57
N GLU A 608 40.67 -23.33 23.30
CA GLU A 608 41.12 -22.26 24.20
C GLU A 608 40.36 -22.28 25.54
N VAL A 609 39.03 -22.40 25.53
CA VAL A 609 38.19 -22.51 26.75
C VAL A 609 38.62 -23.68 27.62
N LEU A 610 38.85 -24.86 27.04
CA LEU A 610 39.35 -26.05 27.76
C LEU A 610 40.73 -25.79 28.41
N SER A 611 41.63 -25.13 27.69
CA SER A 611 42.96 -24.76 28.19
C SER A 611 42.87 -23.75 29.35
N GLN A 612 42.07 -22.68 29.20
CA GLN A 612 41.90 -21.66 30.24
C GLN A 612 41.18 -22.21 31.48
N ASN A 613 40.24 -23.14 31.33
CA ASN A 613 39.60 -23.85 32.44
C ASN A 613 40.58 -24.75 33.20
N LYS A 614 41.53 -25.41 32.51
CA LYS A 614 42.61 -26.17 33.17
C LYS A 614 43.51 -25.26 34.02
N VAL A 615 43.87 -24.08 33.51
CA VAL A 615 44.63 -23.07 34.28
C VAL A 615 43.83 -22.58 35.51
N LEU A 616 42.51 -22.39 35.36
CA LEU A 616 41.64 -22.03 36.48
C LEU A 616 41.56 -23.13 37.55
N GLN A 617 41.54 -24.40 37.15
CA GLN A 617 41.55 -25.53 38.08
C GLN A 617 42.85 -25.61 38.88
N ASP A 618 44.00 -25.40 38.23
CA ASP A 618 45.30 -25.36 38.89
C ASP A 618 45.41 -24.19 39.87
N LEU A 619 45.01 -22.97 39.47
CA LEU A 619 44.98 -21.80 40.35
C LEU A 619 44.07 -22.00 41.57
N LYS A 620 42.90 -22.64 41.42
CA LYS A 620 42.04 -23.02 42.55
C LYS A 620 42.74 -23.99 43.52
N SER A 621 43.54 -24.93 43.01
CA SER A 621 44.35 -25.83 43.83
C SER A 621 45.44 -25.07 44.59
N GLN A 622 46.19 -24.20 43.90
CA GLN A 622 47.21 -23.34 44.50
C GLN A 622 46.63 -22.38 45.57
N LEU A 623 45.43 -21.84 45.33
CA LEU A 623 44.71 -20.99 46.29
C LEU A 623 44.32 -21.76 47.56
N SER A 624 43.84 -23.00 47.42
CA SER A 624 43.53 -23.88 48.57
C SER A 624 44.78 -24.21 49.40
N GLN A 625 45.91 -24.45 48.72
CA GLN A 625 47.19 -24.64 49.41
C GLN A 625 47.66 -23.35 50.11
N ALA A 626 47.58 -22.19 49.46
CA ALA A 626 47.95 -20.92 50.07
C ALA A 626 47.08 -20.55 51.29
N GLN A 627 45.77 -20.85 51.24
CA GLN A 627 44.85 -20.72 52.37
C GLN A 627 45.26 -21.64 53.54
N THR A 628 45.69 -22.87 53.25
CA THR A 628 46.15 -23.84 54.24
C THR A 628 47.44 -23.36 54.89
N ASN A 629 48.43 -22.97 54.08
CA ASN A 629 49.71 -22.39 54.52
C ASN A 629 49.50 -21.15 55.44
N TYR A 630 48.53 -20.28 55.11
CA TYR A 630 48.19 -19.11 55.93
C TYR A 630 47.55 -19.51 57.27
N ASN A 631 46.65 -20.49 57.28
CA ASN A 631 46.01 -20.99 58.51
C ASN A 631 47.02 -21.65 59.44
N GLU A 632 47.99 -22.39 58.89
CA GLU A 632 49.12 -22.98 59.63
C GLU A 632 50.01 -21.89 60.23
N ALA A 633 50.45 -20.91 59.44
CA ALA A 633 51.28 -19.79 59.91
C ALA A 633 50.58 -18.96 60.99
N ASN A 634 49.26 -18.72 60.86
CA ASN A 634 48.46 -18.05 61.88
C ASN A 634 48.37 -18.89 63.17
N SER A 635 48.19 -20.21 63.04
CA SER A 635 48.13 -21.12 64.19
C SER A 635 49.47 -21.19 64.94
N ALA A 636 50.59 -21.18 64.21
CA ALA A 636 51.93 -21.09 64.79
C ALA A 636 52.13 -19.75 65.53
N TYR A 637 51.83 -18.62 64.88
CA TYR A 637 51.90 -17.29 65.49
C TYR A 637 51.08 -17.19 66.78
N GLN A 638 49.82 -17.64 66.77
CA GLN A 638 48.95 -17.66 67.96
C GLN A 638 49.49 -18.59 69.07
N THR A 639 50.20 -19.67 68.71
CA THR A 639 50.83 -20.57 69.68
C THR A 639 52.05 -19.91 70.33
N THR A 640 52.90 -19.22 69.57
CA THR A 640 54.03 -18.44 70.13
C THR A 640 53.54 -17.30 71.03
N VAL A 641 52.48 -16.58 70.65
CA VAL A 641 51.85 -15.54 71.52
C VAL A 641 51.41 -16.13 72.86
N ARG A 642 50.78 -17.32 72.86
CA ARG A 642 50.37 -18.00 74.10
C ARG A 642 51.58 -18.47 74.93
N SER A 643 52.62 -19.00 74.28
CA SER A 643 53.86 -19.43 74.93
C SER A 643 54.53 -18.27 75.68
N ILE A 644 54.62 -17.09 75.04
CA ILE A 644 55.16 -15.87 75.66
C ILE A 644 54.29 -15.41 76.84
N ALA A 645 52.96 -15.46 76.71
CA ALA A 645 52.06 -15.07 77.79
C ALA A 645 52.19 -15.99 79.02
N LEU A 646 52.39 -17.30 78.80
CA LEU A 646 52.64 -18.27 79.88
C LEU A 646 54.01 -18.04 80.54
N LEU A 647 55.09 -17.92 79.76
CA LEU A 647 56.44 -17.65 80.29
C LEU A 647 56.51 -16.34 81.09
N LYS A 648 55.80 -15.29 80.67
CA LYS A 648 55.74 -14.03 81.43
C LYS A 648 54.98 -14.17 82.76
N ALA A 649 53.98 -15.05 82.83
CA ALA A 649 53.32 -15.37 84.10
C ALA A 649 54.20 -16.24 85.00
N GLU A 650 54.96 -17.17 84.42
CA GLU A 650 55.90 -18.04 85.13
C GLU A 650 57.06 -17.26 85.76
N ILE A 651 57.68 -16.34 85.01
CA ILE A 651 58.71 -15.41 85.51
C ILE A 651 58.15 -14.53 86.63
N ALA A 652 56.97 -13.94 86.45
CA ALA A 652 56.35 -13.07 87.47
C ALA A 652 56.01 -13.81 88.78
N ASN A 653 55.72 -15.12 88.71
CA ASN A 653 55.55 -15.96 89.90
C ASN A 653 56.92 -16.24 90.56
N ALA A 654 57.94 -16.57 89.75
CA ALA A 654 59.30 -16.87 90.21
C ALA A 654 59.94 -15.67 90.95
N GLU A 655 59.87 -14.46 90.39
CA GLU A 655 60.46 -13.24 90.98
C GLU A 655 59.88 -12.88 92.37
N ASN A 656 58.62 -13.26 92.64
CA ASN A 656 57.97 -12.99 93.93
C ASN A 656 58.30 -14.02 95.03
N SER A 657 58.80 -15.22 94.67
CA SER A 657 59.05 -16.32 95.60
C SER A 657 59.99 -15.96 96.77
N PRO A 658 61.15 -15.29 96.56
CA PRO A 658 62.08 -14.96 97.65
C PRO A 658 61.52 -13.97 98.68
N VAL A 659 60.66 -13.04 98.25
CA VAL A 659 60.05 -12.03 99.14
C VAL A 659 59.08 -12.70 100.12
N LEU A 660 58.29 -13.66 99.62
CA LEU A 660 57.35 -14.43 100.43
C LEU A 660 58.07 -15.32 101.44
N LEU A 661 59.21 -15.93 101.07
CA LEU A 661 60.04 -16.70 102.00
C LEU A 661 60.56 -15.84 103.17
N GLU A 662 61.14 -14.67 102.91
CA GLU A 662 61.70 -13.84 103.99
C GLU A 662 60.61 -13.32 104.93
N MET A 663 59.41 -13.02 104.41
CA MET A 663 58.24 -12.69 105.24
C MET A 663 57.80 -13.87 106.12
N ALA A 664 57.79 -15.11 105.60
CA ALA A 664 57.45 -16.30 106.37
C ALA A 664 58.50 -16.61 107.45
N ARG A 665 59.80 -16.52 107.11
CA ARG A 665 60.92 -16.68 108.06
C ARG A 665 60.85 -15.68 109.21
N LYS A 666 60.57 -14.41 108.90
CA LYS A 666 60.39 -13.39 109.94
C LYS A 666 59.23 -13.74 110.87
N ARG A 667 58.06 -14.13 110.33
CA ARG A 667 56.89 -14.49 111.14
C ARG A 667 57.15 -15.67 112.07
N ALA A 668 57.76 -16.75 111.57
CA ALA A 668 58.11 -17.91 112.38
C ALA A 668 59.05 -17.54 113.54
N LYS A 669 60.04 -16.69 113.28
CA LYS A 669 60.98 -16.20 114.30
C LYS A 669 60.31 -15.28 115.33
N ASP A 670 59.44 -14.37 114.91
CA ASP A 670 58.68 -13.50 115.81
C ASP A 670 57.77 -14.33 116.74
N ALA A 671 57.12 -15.38 116.22
CA ALA A 671 56.27 -16.30 117.00
C ALA A 671 57.07 -17.12 118.04
N GLU A 672 58.26 -17.63 117.70
CA GLU A 672 59.11 -18.35 118.66
C GLU A 672 59.60 -17.45 119.80
N VAL A 673 59.81 -16.15 119.53
CA VAL A 673 60.13 -15.16 120.56
C VAL A 673 58.97 -14.93 121.51
N ASP A 674 57.74 -14.73 121.01
CA ASP A 674 56.56 -14.56 121.90
C ASP A 674 56.31 -15.81 122.75
N LEU A 675 56.40 -17.01 122.16
CA LEU A 675 56.31 -18.28 122.91
C LEU A 675 57.32 -18.36 124.07
N SER A 676 58.54 -17.86 123.88
CA SER A 676 59.54 -17.79 124.94
C SER A 676 59.14 -16.80 126.05
N VAL A 677 58.62 -15.63 125.68
CA VAL A 677 58.12 -14.60 126.62
C VAL A 677 56.92 -15.12 127.42
N LYS A 678 55.94 -15.79 126.79
CA LYS A 678 54.78 -16.36 127.48
C LYS A 678 55.17 -17.46 128.47
N LYS A 679 56.17 -18.31 128.15
CA LYS A 679 56.73 -19.29 129.10
C LYS A 679 57.31 -18.62 130.34
N ALA A 680 58.12 -17.56 130.15
CA ALA A 680 58.70 -16.81 131.26
C ALA A 680 57.62 -16.13 132.12
N ALA A 681 56.59 -15.54 131.49
CA ALA A 681 55.48 -14.91 132.18
C ALA A 681 54.70 -15.89 133.06
N LEU A 682 54.36 -17.09 132.55
CA LEU A 682 53.67 -18.12 133.34
C LEU A 682 54.46 -18.53 134.58
N ILE A 683 55.78 -18.73 134.47
CA ILE A 683 56.64 -19.09 135.61
C ILE A 683 56.60 -18.01 136.69
N VAL A 684 56.65 -16.72 136.30
CA VAL A 684 56.55 -15.60 137.26
C VAL A 684 55.18 -15.56 137.94
N GLN A 685 54.08 -15.78 137.22
CA GLN A 685 52.74 -15.78 137.81
C GLN A 685 52.51 -16.98 138.73
N GLN A 686 53.09 -18.15 138.43
CA GLN A 686 53.04 -19.33 139.30
C GLN A 686 53.78 -19.08 140.62
N LEU A 687 55.01 -18.55 140.57
CA LEU A 687 55.78 -18.23 141.78
C LEU A 687 55.05 -17.22 142.69
N HIS A 688 54.31 -16.27 142.10
CA HIS A 688 53.49 -15.33 142.86
C HIS A 688 52.24 -15.99 143.47
N LEU A 689 51.63 -16.97 142.79
CA LEU A 689 50.53 -17.78 143.35
C LEU A 689 51.01 -18.61 144.55
N ASP A 690 52.19 -19.22 144.44
CA ASP A 690 52.81 -20.03 145.50
C ASP A 690 53.09 -19.15 146.75
N GLU A 691 53.60 -17.93 146.56
CA GLU A 691 53.85 -16.98 147.66
C GLU A 691 52.56 -16.51 148.36
N LEU A 692 51.51 -16.18 147.59
CA LEU A 692 50.21 -15.79 148.15
C LEU A 692 49.55 -16.96 148.90
N THR A 693 49.73 -18.19 148.41
CA THR A 693 49.20 -19.41 149.06
C THR A 693 49.81 -19.59 150.45
N ALA A 694 51.14 -19.49 150.59
CA ALA A 694 51.82 -19.59 151.89
C ALA A 694 51.40 -18.48 152.89
N LYS A 695 51.10 -17.27 152.40
CA LYS A 695 50.56 -16.18 153.23
C LYS A 695 49.13 -16.48 153.70
N ASN A 696 48.28 -17.04 152.83
CA ASN A 696 46.92 -17.44 153.17
C ASN A 696 46.91 -18.57 154.23
N GLU A 697 47.72 -19.61 154.08
CA GLU A 697 47.86 -20.68 155.09
C GLU A 697 48.21 -20.12 156.48
N SER A 698 49.16 -19.18 156.52
CA SER A 698 49.57 -18.49 157.74
C SER A 698 48.42 -17.68 158.38
N ALA A 699 47.61 -17.00 157.55
CA ALA A 699 46.47 -16.22 158.01
C ALA A 699 45.33 -17.10 158.56
N GLN A 700 45.01 -18.22 157.90
CA GLN A 700 44.00 -19.17 158.38
C GLN A 700 44.42 -19.83 159.71
N ALA A 701 45.73 -20.03 159.94
CA ALA A 701 46.25 -20.58 161.18
C ALA A 701 46.04 -19.64 162.39
N GLU A 702 46.36 -18.34 162.27
CA GLU A 702 46.16 -17.40 163.39
C GLU A 702 44.67 -17.11 163.64
N LYS A 703 43.85 -17.10 162.59
CA LYS A 703 42.37 -17.10 162.68
C LYS A 703 41.86 -18.27 163.54
N ALA A 704 42.33 -19.49 163.29
CA ALA A 704 41.94 -20.66 164.09
C ALA A 704 42.39 -20.55 165.56
N ARG A 705 43.60 -20.03 165.80
CA ARG A 705 44.16 -19.80 167.15
C ARG A 705 43.35 -18.78 167.96
N LEU A 706 43.02 -17.63 167.39
CA LEU A 706 42.28 -16.57 168.09
C LEU A 706 40.81 -16.95 168.34
N VAL A 707 40.14 -17.63 167.39
CA VAL A 707 38.81 -18.22 167.58
C VAL A 707 38.76 -19.20 168.75
N ALA A 708 39.85 -19.94 169.00
CA ALA A 708 39.94 -20.88 170.12
C ALA A 708 40.13 -20.16 171.47
N ALA A 709 40.98 -19.13 171.52
CA ALA A 709 41.31 -18.42 172.77
C ALA A 709 40.10 -17.68 173.38
N PHE A 710 39.29 -17.01 172.56
CA PHE A 710 38.15 -16.23 173.04
C PHE A 710 37.04 -17.10 173.69
N LYS A 711 36.95 -18.39 173.34
CA LYS A 711 35.91 -19.31 173.86
C LYS A 711 36.11 -19.75 175.32
N ALA A 712 37.21 -19.39 175.97
CA ALA A 712 37.61 -19.97 177.26
C ALA A 712 37.11 -19.24 178.52
N VAL A 713 36.45 -18.07 178.40
CA VAL A 713 36.38 -17.08 179.50
C VAL A 713 35.08 -17.06 180.33
N ILE A 714 33.95 -17.62 179.85
CA ILE A 714 32.66 -17.59 180.59
C ILE A 714 32.10 -19.01 180.79
N PRO A 715 31.76 -19.43 182.03
CA PRO A 715 31.35 -20.81 182.31
C PRO A 715 29.90 -21.13 181.92
N ALA A 716 29.78 -22.20 181.12
CA ALA A 716 28.65 -23.09 180.87
C ALA A 716 27.30 -22.89 181.62
N VAL A 717 26.19 -22.98 180.86
CA VAL A 717 25.33 -24.19 180.85
C VAL A 717 24.42 -24.21 179.60
N THR A 718 24.87 -24.99 178.62
CA THR A 718 24.11 -25.80 177.63
C THR A 718 22.62 -25.56 177.39
N THR A 719 22.28 -25.07 176.18
CA THR A 719 21.06 -25.45 175.42
C THR A 719 21.41 -25.66 173.93
N PRO A 720 20.59 -26.38 173.13
CA PRO A 720 21.13 -27.16 172.01
C PRO A 720 20.51 -26.91 170.62
N ASN A 721 21.05 -27.63 169.64
CA ASN A 721 20.33 -28.22 168.48
C ASN A 721 19.98 -27.31 167.28
N HIS A 722 19.58 -27.99 166.20
CA HIS A 722 18.85 -27.53 165.01
C HIS A 722 19.60 -26.66 163.98
N THR A 723 20.03 -27.28 162.86
CA THR A 723 19.39 -27.20 161.50
C THR A 723 20.05 -26.13 160.60
N SER A 724 19.90 -26.12 159.26
CA SER A 724 18.93 -26.77 158.34
C SER A 724 19.54 -27.17 156.97
N ASP A 725 18.66 -27.57 156.04
CA ASP A 725 18.76 -27.58 154.57
C ASP A 725 19.89 -26.73 153.91
N SER A 726 20.42 -27.08 152.73
CA SER A 726 19.69 -27.35 151.46
C SER A 726 20.58 -28.18 150.49
N LYS A 727 20.12 -28.97 149.50
CA LYS A 727 19.29 -28.63 148.30
C LYS A 727 19.92 -27.47 147.49
N LYS A 728 20.03 -27.47 146.15
CA LYS A 728 19.54 -28.36 145.08
C LYS A 728 20.13 -27.86 143.73
N SER A 729 19.85 -28.57 142.62
CA SER A 729 19.49 -27.97 141.30
C SER A 729 20.55 -27.20 140.47
N ASP A 730 20.40 -26.98 139.14
CA ASP A 730 19.59 -27.68 138.11
C ASP A 730 20.02 -27.30 136.67
N THR A 731 19.98 -28.30 135.75
CA THR A 731 19.81 -28.17 134.27
C THR A 731 20.84 -27.21 133.58
N VAL A 732 20.79 -26.65 132.35
CA VAL A 732 19.89 -26.66 131.16
C VAL A 732 20.74 -26.89 129.88
N ALA A 733 20.11 -27.39 128.81
CA ALA A 733 20.67 -27.55 127.46
C ALA A 733 20.44 -26.32 126.53
N ASN A 734 20.52 -26.51 125.20
CA ASN A 734 20.26 -25.61 124.04
C ASN A 734 21.54 -25.13 123.29
N PHE A 735 21.58 -24.85 121.96
CA PHE A 735 20.57 -24.91 120.88
C PHE A 735 21.21 -25.01 119.45
N VAL A 736 20.58 -25.79 118.54
CA VAL A 736 20.17 -25.48 117.13
C VAL A 736 21.17 -24.99 116.02
N LYS A 737 20.83 -25.36 114.76
CA LYS A 737 21.50 -25.09 113.44
C LYS A 737 21.40 -23.62 112.94
N PRO A 738 22.17 -23.18 111.90
CA PRO A 738 21.84 -23.37 110.46
C PRO A 738 23.06 -23.81 109.59
N VAL A 739 23.05 -24.14 108.27
CA VAL A 739 22.07 -24.24 107.14
C VAL A 739 22.09 -23.12 106.06
N GLU A 740 22.40 -23.53 104.81
CA GLU A 740 22.17 -22.89 103.46
C GLU A 740 22.94 -21.59 103.08
N THR A 741 23.06 -21.18 101.80
CA THR A 741 22.58 -21.79 100.52
C THR A 741 23.69 -22.50 99.71
N THR A 742 24.17 -22.26 98.46
CA THR A 742 24.02 -21.35 97.28
C THR A 742 24.71 -22.03 96.06
N SER A 743 24.51 -21.78 94.75
CA SER A 743 23.43 -21.19 93.90
C SER A 743 23.88 -21.25 92.42
N GLU A 744 22.99 -21.45 91.42
CA GLU A 744 23.14 -20.79 90.09
C GLU A 744 21.86 -20.83 89.22
N THR A 745 21.91 -20.15 88.06
CA THR A 745 20.76 -19.45 87.44
C THR A 745 20.41 -19.99 86.03
N ARG A 746 19.25 -19.58 85.49
CA ARG A 746 18.57 -20.19 84.33
C ARG A 746 18.31 -19.19 83.18
N GLN A 747 18.14 -19.72 81.97
CA GLN A 747 17.37 -19.16 80.83
C GLN A 747 17.98 -17.94 80.08
N THR A 748 17.66 -17.66 78.79
CA THR A 748 16.60 -18.20 77.89
C THR A 748 16.96 -18.04 76.39
N GLU A 749 16.64 -19.05 75.55
CA GLU A 749 15.95 -18.98 74.22
C GLU A 749 16.49 -18.09 73.05
N GLN A 750 16.23 -18.32 71.74
CA GLN A 750 15.53 -19.38 70.96
C GLN A 750 16.09 -19.45 69.48
N PRO A 751 15.86 -20.51 68.68
CA PRO A 751 16.56 -20.74 67.38
C PRO A 751 15.66 -21.05 66.14
N ILE A 752 16.30 -21.57 65.06
CA ILE A 752 15.76 -22.36 63.91
C ILE A 752 15.39 -21.62 62.61
N ALA A 753 16.08 -21.96 61.50
CA ALA A 753 15.49 -22.54 60.26
C ALA A 753 16.55 -22.83 59.17
N GLU A 754 16.65 -24.09 58.71
CA GLU A 754 17.37 -24.51 57.49
C GLU A 754 16.37 -24.98 56.42
N GLN A 755 16.76 -24.98 55.13
CA GLN A 755 16.03 -25.70 54.07
C GLN A 755 16.95 -26.27 52.98
N THR A 756 16.88 -27.59 52.79
CA THR A 756 17.26 -28.37 51.59
C THR A 756 16.49 -29.72 51.63
N PRO A 757 16.47 -30.58 50.59
CA PRO A 757 16.19 -30.29 49.17
C PRO A 757 15.24 -31.34 48.51
N SER A 758 15.23 -31.40 47.17
CA SER A 758 15.00 -32.58 46.29
C SER A 758 13.60 -32.92 45.73
N PHE A 759 13.43 -32.59 44.43
CA PHE A 759 13.30 -33.51 43.28
C PHE A 759 12.14 -34.54 43.11
N SER A 760 11.65 -34.60 41.86
CA SER A 760 11.14 -35.77 41.08
C SER A 760 9.63 -35.81 40.70
N THR A 761 9.40 -35.67 39.39
CA THR A 761 8.46 -36.44 38.53
C THR A 761 7.04 -36.79 39.00
N GLU A 762 6.03 -36.34 38.25
CA GLU A 762 5.36 -37.12 37.19
C GLU A 762 4.54 -36.18 36.27
N GLY A 763 3.85 -36.69 35.25
CA GLY A 763 3.04 -35.88 34.33
C GLY A 763 1.94 -36.70 33.64
N PHE A 764 0.97 -36.02 33.01
CA PHE A 764 -0.06 -36.64 32.17
C PHE A 764 -0.60 -35.69 31.10
N GLU A 765 -1.18 -36.26 30.04
CA GLU A 765 -1.85 -35.56 28.93
C GLU A 765 -3.31 -35.21 29.28
N GLY A 766 -3.94 -34.25 28.57
CA GLY A 766 -5.41 -34.11 28.64
C GLY A 766 -6.07 -32.79 28.18
N GLN A 767 -6.26 -32.65 26.86
CA GLN A 767 -7.47 -32.11 26.18
C GLN A 767 -8.03 -30.67 26.39
N ASP A 768 -8.69 -30.21 25.31
CA ASP A 768 -9.90 -29.36 25.24
C ASP A 768 -9.89 -27.87 25.68
N VAL A 769 -10.76 -26.96 25.17
CA VAL A 769 -11.26 -26.74 23.79
C VAL A 769 -11.93 -25.34 23.69
N VAL A 770 -11.69 -24.61 22.58
CA VAL A 770 -12.51 -23.53 21.94
C VAL A 770 -13.15 -22.37 22.77
N SER A 771 -12.96 -21.14 22.25
CA SER A 771 -13.76 -19.89 22.49
C SER A 771 -13.57 -19.18 23.85
N LEU A 772 -13.51 -17.85 23.92
CA LEU A 772 -14.58 -16.90 23.55
C LEU A 772 -14.11 -15.65 22.79
N GLN A 773 -15.06 -14.93 22.19
CA GLN A 773 -14.83 -13.69 21.45
C GLN A 773 -15.01 -12.44 22.33
N ALA A 774 -14.30 -11.39 21.92
CA ALA A 774 -14.59 -9.95 22.01
C ALA A 774 -15.68 -9.43 22.97
N ASP A 775 -15.38 -8.29 23.57
CA ASP A 775 -16.33 -7.17 23.49
C ASP A 775 -15.61 -5.88 23.06
N GLN A 776 -16.37 -4.93 22.50
CA GLN A 776 -15.85 -3.65 22.02
C GLN A 776 -16.21 -2.51 22.97
N GLN A 777 -15.34 -1.52 23.10
CA GLN A 777 -15.82 -0.15 23.19
C GLN A 777 -14.92 0.82 22.44
N THR A 778 -15.53 1.90 21.96
CA THR A 778 -14.95 2.85 21.01
C THR A 778 -14.83 4.21 21.67
N GLU A 779 -13.69 4.87 21.48
CA GLU A 779 -13.67 6.33 21.59
C GLU A 779 -12.83 6.94 20.48
N LYS A 780 -13.35 8.02 19.88
CA LYS A 780 -12.68 8.74 18.80
C LYS A 780 -11.91 9.90 19.42
N ASN A 781 -10.70 10.16 18.92
CA ASN A 781 -10.19 11.52 18.95
C ASN A 781 -9.50 11.85 17.63
N THR A 782 -9.65 13.09 17.18
CA THR A 782 -9.21 13.55 15.87
C THR A 782 -8.34 14.79 16.06
N GLN A 783 -7.09 14.71 15.63
CA GLN A 783 -6.26 15.90 15.42
C GLN A 783 -5.83 15.98 13.96
N VAL A 784 -6.01 17.16 13.40
CA VAL A 784 -5.61 17.53 12.05
C VAL A 784 -4.18 18.08 12.13
N LEU A 785 -3.29 17.60 11.27
CA LEU A 785 -1.98 18.21 11.07
C LEU A 785 -1.87 18.74 9.64
N SER A 786 -2.09 20.05 9.50
CA SER A 786 -1.92 20.75 8.23
C SER A 786 -0.43 21.00 7.97
N VAL A 787 0.04 20.66 6.77
CA VAL A 787 1.38 21.05 6.28
C VAL A 787 1.23 21.72 4.93
N ASN A 788 1.52 23.03 4.89
CA ASN A 788 1.54 23.78 3.64
C ASN A 788 2.84 23.46 2.87
N LEU A 789 2.73 23.24 1.56
CA LEU A 789 3.82 23.51 0.62
C LEU A 789 3.33 24.59 -0.36
N GLU A 790 3.93 25.77 -0.30
CA GLU A 790 3.79 26.79 -1.33
C GLU A 790 4.87 26.59 -2.40
N LEU A 791 4.55 26.96 -3.65
CA LEU A 791 5.53 27.05 -4.73
C LEU A 791 6.26 28.39 -4.64
N ASP A 792 7.54 28.41 -5.00
CA ASP A 792 8.12 29.61 -5.63
C ASP A 792 9.11 29.24 -6.75
N ARG A 793 9.42 30.20 -7.61
CA ARG A 793 10.20 30.06 -8.86
C ARG A 793 11.62 30.62 -8.69
N ALA A 794 12.63 29.92 -9.24
CA ALA A 794 13.88 30.58 -9.62
C ALA A 794 14.64 29.90 -10.79
N LEU A 795 14.91 30.74 -11.80
CA LEU A 795 15.95 30.78 -12.85
C LEU A 795 16.89 29.60 -13.17
N ILE A 796 17.16 29.51 -14.48
CA ILE A 796 18.27 28.81 -15.16
C ILE A 796 19.56 29.64 -15.06
N PRO A 797 20.74 28.98 -15.00
CA PRO A 797 21.98 29.53 -15.57
C PRO A 797 22.53 28.66 -16.73
N ALA A 798 23.10 29.31 -17.74
CA ALA A 798 23.81 28.68 -18.86
C ALA A 798 25.33 28.53 -18.57
N PRO A 799 26.06 27.60 -19.22
CA PRO A 799 27.46 27.29 -18.86
C PRO A 799 28.49 28.32 -19.36
N SER A 800 29.52 28.55 -18.56
CA SER A 800 30.68 29.42 -18.88
C SER A 800 31.88 28.62 -19.40
N ARG A 801 32.72 29.25 -20.25
CA ARG A 801 33.90 28.64 -20.89
C ARG A 801 35.20 28.87 -20.09
N SER A 802 35.98 27.80 -19.87
CA SER A 802 37.46 27.80 -19.75
C SER A 802 37.99 26.37 -19.54
N SER A 803 39.16 25.93 -20.00
CA SER A 803 40.08 26.40 -21.07
C SER A 803 41.26 25.43 -21.25
N ALA A 804 41.83 25.36 -22.46
CA ALA A 804 43.21 24.95 -22.82
C ALA A 804 43.62 23.45 -22.87
N SER A 805 44.35 23.13 -23.97
CA SER A 805 45.34 22.04 -24.20
C SER A 805 44.84 20.57 -24.20
N ALA A 806 45.27 19.68 -25.11
CA ALA A 806 46.47 19.70 -25.96
C ALA A 806 46.27 19.04 -27.36
N PHE A 807 47.34 19.08 -28.17
CA PHE A 807 47.54 18.51 -29.50
C PHE A 807 47.12 17.04 -29.68
N GLN A 808 46.58 16.69 -30.86
CA GLN A 808 47.38 16.04 -31.91
C GLN A 808 46.76 16.21 -33.31
N GLU A 809 47.62 16.20 -34.32
CA GLU A 809 47.27 16.24 -35.76
C GLU A 809 47.34 14.82 -36.34
N GLU A 810 46.56 14.52 -37.38
CA GLU A 810 47.05 13.81 -38.57
C GLU A 810 46.08 13.94 -39.77
N ASP A 811 46.60 13.67 -40.97
CA ASP A 811 46.14 14.20 -42.26
C ASP A 811 44.87 13.55 -42.88
N GLY A 812 44.20 14.36 -43.71
CA GLY A 812 43.93 14.02 -45.12
C GLY A 812 42.83 13.00 -45.47
N ASN A 813 41.84 13.44 -46.27
CA ASN A 813 42.03 13.45 -47.74
C ASN A 813 40.93 14.26 -48.47
N GLU A 814 41.22 14.75 -49.67
CA GLU A 814 40.23 15.36 -50.57
C GLU A 814 39.50 14.31 -51.42
N VAL A 815 38.20 14.53 -51.71
CA VAL A 815 37.64 14.29 -53.05
C VAL A 815 36.59 15.36 -53.36
N LEU A 816 36.81 16.12 -54.43
CA LEU A 816 35.82 17.00 -55.04
C LEU A 816 34.95 16.24 -56.06
N VAL A 817 33.64 16.44 -56.03
CA VAL A 817 32.79 16.31 -57.23
C VAL A 817 31.85 17.51 -57.27
N SER A 818 31.88 18.24 -58.37
CA SER A 818 31.06 19.43 -58.60
C SER A 818 29.97 19.19 -59.64
N SER A 819 28.84 19.87 -59.47
CA SER A 819 28.02 20.39 -60.58
C SER A 819 27.23 21.61 -60.06
N THR A 820 26.77 22.46 -60.98
CA THR A 820 26.45 23.88 -60.72
C THR A 820 25.12 24.29 -61.34
N HIS A 821 24.75 25.57 -61.13
CA HIS A 821 23.58 26.31 -61.66
C HIS A 821 22.30 26.23 -60.81
N GLN A 822 21.59 27.34 -60.58
CA GLN A 822 22.02 28.76 -60.57
C GLN A 822 21.08 29.57 -59.66
N ASP A 823 21.44 30.82 -59.36
CA ASP A 823 20.65 31.75 -58.55
C ASP A 823 19.20 31.93 -59.02
N ASP A 824 18.31 32.17 -58.06
CA ASP A 824 17.72 33.50 -58.02
C ASP A 824 17.54 33.97 -56.56
N ARG A 825 17.60 35.28 -56.32
CA ARG A 825 17.47 35.89 -54.98
C ARG A 825 16.44 37.01 -54.99
N GLN A 826 15.59 37.06 -53.96
CA GLN A 826 15.49 38.19 -53.01
C GLN A 826 14.45 37.87 -51.90
N ILE A 827 14.86 37.90 -50.63
CA ILE A 827 14.72 39.02 -49.67
C ILE A 827 13.26 39.29 -49.23
N ALA A 828 12.92 38.69 -48.07
CA ALA A 828 12.36 39.34 -46.86
C ALA A 828 10.96 40.02 -46.93
N GLU A 829 10.28 40.36 -45.82
CA GLU A 829 10.68 40.34 -44.40
C GLU A 829 9.47 40.22 -43.43
N THR A 830 9.75 40.07 -42.13
CA THR A 830 8.87 40.28 -40.96
C THR A 830 7.66 39.36 -40.71
N SER A 831 7.65 38.76 -39.51
CA SER A 831 6.48 38.20 -38.83
C SER A 831 5.89 39.22 -37.85
N SER A 832 4.59 39.12 -37.51
CA SER A 832 4.03 39.59 -36.24
C SER A 832 2.69 38.91 -35.94
N ASP A 833 2.57 38.24 -34.80
CA ASP A 833 1.29 37.87 -34.21
C ASP A 833 0.64 39.08 -33.51
N ILE A 834 -0.69 39.05 -33.30
CA ILE A 834 -1.29 39.15 -31.95
C ILE A 834 -2.83 38.94 -31.97
N VAL A 835 -3.23 37.81 -31.38
CA VAL A 835 -4.34 37.57 -30.41
C VAL A 835 -5.56 38.52 -30.40
N MET A 836 -6.79 37.97 -30.56
CA MET A 836 -7.85 37.94 -29.51
C MET A 836 -9.25 37.52 -30.02
N LYS A 837 -9.94 36.67 -29.23
CA LYS A 837 -11.42 36.58 -29.08
C LYS A 837 -12.24 36.12 -30.33
N GLU A 838 -13.52 35.70 -30.23
CA GLU A 838 -14.42 35.54 -29.07
C GLU A 838 -15.45 34.38 -29.22
N SER A 839 -15.99 33.98 -28.07
CA SER A 839 -17.37 33.50 -27.83
C SER A 839 -17.88 32.20 -28.48
N SER A 840 -19.13 31.86 -28.15
CA SER A 840 -19.79 30.57 -28.39
C SER A 840 -21.24 30.79 -28.87
N SER A 841 -21.89 29.68 -29.22
CA SER A 841 -23.34 29.51 -29.40
C SER A 841 -24.04 30.38 -30.45
N GLU A 842 -24.46 29.73 -31.54
CA GLU A 842 -25.87 29.77 -31.91
C GLU A 842 -26.30 28.41 -32.50
N GLN A 843 -27.44 27.89 -32.05
CA GLN A 843 -28.21 26.85 -32.73
C GLN A 843 -29.36 27.54 -33.46
N VAL A 844 -29.80 27.05 -34.63
CA VAL A 844 -31.24 26.86 -34.92
C VAL A 844 -31.48 26.04 -36.20
N ALA A 845 -32.48 25.16 -36.09
CA ALA A 845 -33.29 24.48 -37.12
C ALA A 845 -32.72 24.13 -38.53
N THR A 846 -32.81 22.84 -38.85
CA THR A 846 -33.37 22.38 -40.14
C THR A 846 -34.70 21.62 -39.89
N PRO A 847 -35.62 21.53 -40.87
CA PRO A 847 -37.04 21.20 -40.59
C PRO A 847 -37.39 19.70 -40.56
N LYS A 848 -38.58 19.39 -40.02
CA LYS A 848 -39.28 18.08 -40.12
C LYS A 848 -40.38 18.12 -41.19
N GLU A 849 -40.54 17.04 -41.95
CA GLU A 849 -41.79 16.34 -42.36
C GLU A 849 -41.39 14.84 -42.55
N THR A 850 -42.04 13.77 -42.08
CA THR A 850 -43.43 13.23 -42.22
C THR A 850 -43.77 12.74 -43.65
N THR A 851 -44.34 11.55 -43.93
CA THR A 851 -44.97 10.50 -43.06
C THR A 851 -45.05 9.11 -43.74
N GLN A 852 -45.36 8.06 -42.94
CA GLN A 852 -46.03 6.75 -43.21
C GLN A 852 -46.16 6.11 -44.63
N GLU A 853 -45.89 4.80 -44.71
CA GLU A 853 -46.83 3.66 -44.97
C GLU A 853 -45.99 2.36 -45.06
N ASP A 854 -46.10 1.39 -44.15
CA ASP A 854 -47.10 0.31 -43.99
C ASP A 854 -47.10 -0.78 -45.09
N SER A 855 -46.81 -2.03 -44.70
CA SER A 855 -47.36 -3.28 -45.27
C SER A 855 -46.85 -4.51 -44.51
N SER A 856 -47.74 -5.47 -44.26
CA SER A 856 -47.47 -6.76 -43.63
C SER A 856 -47.16 -7.87 -44.65
N GLN A 857 -46.43 -8.92 -44.25
CA GLN A 857 -46.98 -10.29 -44.16
C GLN A 857 -45.96 -11.35 -43.66
N GLU A 858 -46.43 -12.13 -42.68
CA GLU A 858 -46.34 -13.59 -42.47
C GLU A 858 -45.10 -14.44 -42.87
N GLN A 859 -44.70 -15.33 -41.96
CA GLN A 859 -43.89 -16.53 -42.24
C GLN A 859 -44.74 -17.63 -42.90
N PRO A 860 -44.11 -18.66 -43.52
CA PRO A 860 -44.16 -19.98 -42.88
C PRO A 860 -42.84 -20.78 -42.98
N THR A 861 -42.25 -21.22 -41.86
CA THR A 861 -42.28 -22.58 -41.25
C THR A 861 -41.35 -23.64 -41.86
N ASP A 862 -40.82 -24.50 -40.98
CA ASP A 862 -39.84 -25.56 -41.26
C ASP A 862 -40.48 -26.98 -41.17
N GLN A 863 -39.80 -27.98 -41.73
CA GLN A 863 -39.91 -29.45 -41.53
C GLN A 863 -41.27 -30.20 -41.57
N ALA A 864 -41.46 -31.04 -42.61
CA ALA A 864 -41.96 -32.44 -42.59
C ALA A 864 -41.82 -33.08 -44.00
N GLY A 865 -41.68 -34.40 -44.24
CA GLY A 865 -41.43 -35.54 -43.35
C GLY A 865 -41.71 -36.92 -44.01
N LEU A 866 -40.81 -37.90 -43.81
CA LEU A 866 -40.97 -39.38 -44.00
C LEU A 866 -41.02 -40.03 -45.42
N LEU A 867 -40.78 -41.37 -45.42
CA LEU A 867 -40.90 -42.38 -46.50
C LEU A 867 -39.79 -42.41 -47.60
N ALA A 868 -39.28 -43.55 -48.11
CA ALA A 868 -39.42 -44.98 -47.72
C ALA A 868 -38.22 -45.87 -48.19
N SER A 869 -38.27 -47.17 -47.85
CA SER A 869 -37.22 -48.20 -47.86
C SER A 869 -36.79 -48.84 -49.21
N GLY A 870 -35.60 -49.47 -49.24
CA GLY A 870 -35.43 -50.85 -49.79
C GLY A 870 -34.26 -51.19 -50.74
N VAL A 871 -33.77 -52.45 -50.65
CA VAL A 871 -32.93 -53.23 -51.61
C VAL A 871 -31.47 -52.72 -51.80
N ILE A 872 -30.34 -53.44 -51.62
CA ILE A 872 -29.83 -54.85 -51.68
C ILE A 872 -29.00 -55.17 -52.96
N ALA A 873 -27.88 -55.90 -52.76
CA ALA A 873 -26.87 -56.41 -53.73
C ALA A 873 -25.79 -55.40 -54.22
N GLY A 874 -24.55 -55.80 -54.55
CA GLY A 874 -23.88 -57.11 -54.40
C GLY A 874 -22.48 -57.18 -55.08
N ALA A 875 -21.68 -58.22 -54.77
CA ALA A 875 -20.28 -58.50 -55.19
C ALA A 875 -19.18 -57.54 -54.63
N THR A 876 -18.00 -57.90 -54.08
CA THR A 876 -17.17 -59.14 -53.94
C THR A 876 -15.94 -59.22 -54.89
N ILE A 877 -14.86 -59.90 -54.44
CA ILE A 877 -13.47 -60.02 -54.99
C ILE A 877 -12.55 -58.87 -54.50
N LEU A 878 -11.54 -59.01 -53.60
CA LEU A 878 -10.79 -60.12 -52.96
C LEU A 878 -9.48 -60.54 -53.68
N GLY A 879 -8.32 -60.30 -53.02
CA GLY A 879 -6.94 -60.58 -53.47
C GLY A 879 -6.01 -59.40 -53.11
N LEU A 880 -5.23 -59.33 -52.01
CA LEU A 880 -4.58 -60.29 -51.09
C LEU A 880 -3.13 -60.68 -51.52
N ALA A 881 -2.19 -60.57 -50.57
CA ALA A 881 -0.76 -60.93 -50.56
C ALA A 881 0.24 -59.98 -51.26
N GLY A 882 1.42 -59.75 -50.63
CA GLY A 882 2.47 -58.87 -51.16
C GLY A 882 3.56 -58.40 -50.16
N LEU A 883 4.11 -59.28 -49.32
CA LEU A 883 5.27 -58.94 -48.47
C LEU A 883 6.52 -58.62 -49.32
N ALA A 884 7.20 -57.50 -49.05
CA ALA A 884 8.63 -57.35 -49.32
C ALA A 884 9.27 -56.24 -48.46
N VAL A 885 10.44 -56.52 -47.88
CA VAL A 885 11.30 -55.55 -47.18
C VAL A 885 12.42 -55.12 -48.12
N ASN A 886 12.82 -53.83 -48.13
CA ASN A 886 14.23 -53.52 -48.36
C ASN A 886 14.72 -52.20 -47.75
N LYS A 887 16.05 -52.14 -47.54
CA LYS A 887 16.82 -50.96 -47.12
C LYS A 887 17.58 -50.37 -48.31
N LYS A 888 17.73 -49.04 -48.34
CA LYS A 888 18.99 -48.26 -48.47
C LYS A 888 18.63 -46.77 -48.35
N LYS A 889 19.36 -45.89 -47.63
CA LYS A 889 20.80 -45.53 -47.60
C LYS A 889 21.22 -44.64 -48.78
N GLY A 890 21.65 -43.42 -48.45
CA GLY A 890 22.66 -42.64 -49.17
C GLY A 890 22.15 -41.58 -50.15
N ASP A 891 22.88 -40.47 -50.36
CA ASP A 891 24.09 -39.95 -49.68
C ASP A 891 24.09 -38.40 -49.72
N ASP A 892 25.18 -37.74 -49.31
CA ASP A 892 25.30 -36.29 -49.04
C ASP A 892 25.08 -35.35 -50.24
N LEU A 893 24.56 -34.14 -49.97
CA LEU A 893 25.03 -32.85 -50.51
C LEU A 893 24.54 -31.66 -49.66
#